data_AF-A0A1V6C181-F1
#
_entry.id   AF-A0A1V6C181-F1
#
_cell.length_a   1.000
_cell.length_b   1.000
_cell.length_c   1.000
_cell.angle_alpha   90.00
_cell.angle_beta   90.00
_cell.angle_gamma   90.00
#
_symmetry.space_group_name_H-M   'P 1'
#
loop_
_entity.id
_entity.type
_entity.pdbx_description
1 polymer ?
#
loop_
_entity_poly.entity_id
_entity_poly.type
_entity_poly.pdbx_seq_one_letter_code
_entity_poly.pdbx_strand_id
1 'polypeptide(L)'
;MTDTRPDPDEILKKILEKEKNIEQEKKKGKLKVFLGLAAGVGKTYRMLTRAQMLKESGIDVVIGIIETHGRAETKNLAEGIETLPRKEIEYGGIKLEEMDIDAIIKRKPELVLVDELAHTNAPGSRHNKRYLDVVELLENGIDVYTTLNVQHIESFNDIVFQITGVRVKETVPDEVLERAHHPDGIEVVDLPPEELIQRLKDGKVYVPEKSKQAIERFFRKGNLLALREMALRYTARLVDEDIKTYMERHDIVGPWSAAPRLLVCVSPSPTSARLIRLAKQLAPGIDAEWYAIHVEERNAPDLTSDASETLASNLGLAEKLGGEVVTTVGSNIADEVIRFAREKNIIIILIGYGPRQKFSFNRKNLVNEVVRKSGNIHILVVTDSEAAPVKSTVANKLTFSYKHTFYSLLTLFMYATICFFLNKWLNYANIVMLMTLPVIFSAIVWGRVAGIINSIVGMVLIDLFFIPPLFQFTIEDINLLPSLLVYLVVGLTTSFLAEMIRWQGKIARQREIFIESLYNLSRELLVFTNPKDITKKAVSEMDRVFECKTAFFEGIGDDLTVLSKSDELEIHDKDRVIATWSLTHGEKTGKYTDTLPHAELTFVPINIGSKTKYVAGFKFNQKLTPEQSKLLDSFINVIATSLSIF
;
A
#
# COMPACT_ATOMS: atom_id res chain seq x y z
N MET A 1 20.02 0.38 -22.48
CA MET A 1 20.50 0.34 -21.09
C MET A 1 21.29 1.62 -20.88
N THR A 2 20.67 2.64 -20.32
CA THR A 2 21.36 3.86 -19.89
C THR A 2 21.75 3.66 -18.43
N ASP A 3 23.05 3.50 -18.20
CA ASP A 3 23.69 3.33 -16.91
C ASP A 3 23.55 4.66 -16.13
N THR A 4 22.47 4.83 -15.37
CA THR A 4 22.31 5.97 -14.44
C THR A 4 23.19 5.73 -13.24
N ARG A 5 24.48 6.05 -13.37
CA ARG A 5 25.38 6.17 -12.22
C ARG A 5 24.86 7.29 -11.31
N PRO A 6 24.63 7.03 -10.02
CA PRO A 6 24.28 8.08 -9.07
C PRO A 6 25.38 9.15 -9.03
N ASP A 7 24.97 10.40 -8.87
CA ASP A 7 25.86 11.57 -8.83
C ASP A 7 26.86 11.43 -7.67
N PRO A 8 28.18 11.42 -7.93
CA PRO A 8 29.22 11.36 -6.90
C PRO A 8 29.08 12.45 -5.82
N ASP A 9 28.56 13.63 -6.19
CA ASP A 9 28.40 14.75 -5.26
C ASP A 9 27.23 14.51 -4.29
N GLU A 10 26.15 13.86 -4.74
CA GLU A 10 25.06 13.42 -3.85
C GLU A 10 25.53 12.34 -2.86
N ILE A 11 26.38 11.42 -3.31
CA ILE A 11 26.95 10.38 -2.45
C ILE A 11 27.87 11.01 -1.41
N LEU A 12 28.77 11.90 -1.81
CA LEU A 12 29.68 12.58 -0.90
C LEU A 12 28.91 13.43 0.13
N LYS A 13 27.86 14.13 -0.30
CA LYS A 13 27.01 14.91 0.61
C LYS A 13 26.31 14.02 1.65
N LYS A 14 25.76 12.87 1.22
CA LYS A 14 25.15 11.89 2.14
C LYS A 14 26.16 11.31 3.13
N ILE A 15 27.40 11.06 2.70
CA ILE A 15 28.48 10.58 3.57
C ILE A 15 28.86 11.65 4.61
N LEU A 16 29.05 12.90 4.19
CA LEU A 16 29.41 14.01 5.09
C LEU A 16 28.30 14.34 6.10
N GLU A 17 27.03 14.27 5.68
CA GLU A 17 25.88 14.42 6.59
C GLU A 17 25.82 13.25 7.59
N LYS A 18 26.08 12.02 7.13
CA LYS A 18 26.14 10.82 7.99
C LYS A 18 27.30 10.89 9.00
N GLU A 19 28.48 11.36 8.59
CA GLU A 19 29.63 11.55 9.49
C GLU A 19 29.37 12.62 10.55
N LYS A 20 28.77 13.76 10.18
CA LYS A 20 28.38 14.81 11.14
C LYS A 20 27.37 14.29 12.17
N ASN A 21 26.38 13.51 11.74
CA ASN A 21 25.40 12.92 12.65
C ASN A 21 26.05 11.92 13.62
N ILE A 22 26.99 11.10 13.13
CA ILE A 22 27.76 10.17 13.98
C ILE A 22 28.64 10.91 14.99
N GLU A 23 29.28 12.03 14.61
CA GLU A 23 30.06 12.86 15.54
C GLU A 23 29.19 13.55 16.60
N GLN A 24 27.97 13.96 16.23
CA GLN A 24 27.01 14.54 17.18
C GLN A 24 26.44 13.49 18.14
N GLU A 25 26.17 12.27 17.68
CA GLU A 25 25.77 11.14 18.53
C GLU A 25 26.86 10.76 19.53
N LYS A 26 28.14 10.79 19.13
CA LYS A 26 29.27 10.50 20.03
C LYS A 26 29.46 11.51 21.17
N LYS A 27 28.88 12.71 21.06
CA LYS A 27 28.98 13.76 22.09
C LYS A 27 27.88 13.70 23.14
N LYS A 28 26.82 12.93 22.91
CA LYS A 28 25.71 12.76 23.86
C LYS A 28 25.99 11.56 24.77
N GLY A 29 25.53 11.66 26.02
CA GLY A 29 25.52 10.55 26.96
C GLY A 29 24.56 9.45 26.51
N LYS A 30 24.77 8.25 27.03
CA LYS A 30 23.99 7.04 26.75
C LYS A 30 22.97 6.77 27.84
N LEU A 31 21.75 6.43 27.42
CA LEU A 31 20.66 6.04 28.31
C LEU A 31 20.54 4.52 28.43
N LYS A 32 20.66 3.98 29.64
CA LYS A 32 20.28 2.58 29.92
C LYS A 32 19.03 2.53 30.78
N VAL A 33 18.02 1.80 30.33
CA VAL A 33 16.74 1.63 31.02
C VAL A 33 16.60 0.21 31.54
N PHE A 34 16.42 0.05 32.84
CA PHE A 34 16.02 -1.20 33.47
C PHE A 34 14.49 -1.28 33.45
N LEU A 35 13.95 -2.01 32.47
CA LEU A 35 12.52 -2.13 32.22
C LEU A 35 11.93 -3.30 33.01
N GLY A 36 10.85 -3.07 33.77
CA GLY A 36 10.15 -4.13 34.50
C GLY A 36 8.65 -4.15 34.23
N LEU A 37 7.99 -5.28 34.50
CA LEU A 37 6.54 -5.40 34.33
C LEU A 37 5.74 -4.58 35.36
N ALA A 38 6.26 -4.45 36.59
CA ALA A 38 5.62 -3.73 37.68
C ALA A 38 6.64 -3.38 38.79
N ALA A 39 6.18 -2.59 39.79
CA ALA A 39 6.93 -2.37 41.01
C ALA A 39 7.19 -3.69 41.76
N GLY A 40 8.41 -3.87 42.28
CA GLY A 40 8.78 -5.04 43.08
C GLY A 40 9.58 -6.14 42.39
N VAL A 41 9.75 -6.08 41.06
CA VAL A 41 10.56 -7.05 40.29
C VAL A 41 12.08 -6.93 40.49
N GLY A 42 12.55 -5.84 41.11
CA GLY A 42 13.97 -5.66 41.44
C GLY A 42 14.76 -4.72 40.51
N LYS A 43 14.10 -3.84 39.75
CA LYS A 43 14.76 -2.87 38.83
C LYS A 43 15.88 -2.07 39.50
N THR A 44 15.59 -1.39 40.62
CA THR A 44 16.58 -0.58 41.36
C THR A 44 17.73 -1.43 41.89
N TYR A 45 17.44 -2.64 42.39
CA TYR A 45 18.48 -3.57 42.83
C TYR A 45 19.41 -3.97 41.67
N ARG A 46 18.84 -4.25 40.48
CA ARG A 46 19.61 -4.61 39.30
C ARG A 46 20.46 -3.45 38.78
N MET A 47 19.88 -2.24 38.73
CA MET A 47 20.56 -1.01 38.39
C MET A 47 21.77 -0.76 39.30
N LEU A 48 21.59 -0.85 40.63
CA LEU A 48 22.68 -0.68 41.60
C LEU A 48 23.74 -1.78 41.50
N THR A 49 23.33 -3.03 41.27
CA THR A 49 24.27 -4.14 41.07
C THR A 49 25.17 -3.87 39.86
N ARG A 50 24.60 -3.39 38.76
CA ARG A 50 25.37 -3.03 37.56
C ARG A 50 26.27 -1.82 37.81
N ALA A 51 25.77 -0.82 38.53
CA ALA A 51 26.52 0.36 38.90
C ALA A 51 27.76 0.03 39.77
N GLN A 52 27.62 -0.87 40.74
CA GLN A 52 28.75 -1.36 41.56
C GLN A 52 29.83 -2.02 40.69
N MET A 53 29.45 -2.90 39.75
CA MET A 53 30.41 -3.53 38.83
C MET A 53 31.17 -2.49 37.98
N LEU A 54 30.48 -1.43 37.52
CA LEU A 54 31.12 -0.37 36.73
C LEU A 54 32.06 0.48 37.59
N LYS A 55 31.65 0.78 38.83
CA LYS A 55 32.50 1.46 39.80
C LYS A 55 33.75 0.67 40.15
N GLU A 56 33.63 -0.65 40.37
CA GLU A 56 34.77 -1.54 40.58
C GLU A 56 35.72 -1.58 39.37
N SER A 57 35.18 -1.40 38.15
CA SER A 57 35.98 -1.26 36.93
C SER A 57 36.60 0.13 36.73
N GLY A 58 36.36 1.07 37.64
CA GLY A 58 36.97 2.41 37.65
C GLY A 58 36.14 3.53 37.01
N ILE A 59 34.88 3.28 36.63
CA ILE A 59 34.00 4.33 36.08
C ILE A 59 33.51 5.25 37.20
N ASP A 60 33.50 6.58 36.95
CA ASP A 60 32.97 7.57 37.88
C ASP A 60 31.43 7.52 37.94
N VAL A 61 30.91 6.77 38.91
CA VAL A 61 29.47 6.57 39.12
C VAL A 61 28.95 7.37 40.32
N VAL A 62 27.88 8.12 40.09
CA VAL A 62 27.19 8.93 41.09
C VAL A 62 25.70 8.56 41.17
N ILE A 63 25.13 8.56 42.37
CA ILE A 63 23.69 8.47 42.59
C ILE A 63 23.12 9.89 42.56
N GLY A 64 22.27 10.18 41.57
CA GLY A 64 21.48 11.40 41.52
C GLY A 64 20.21 11.24 42.37
N ILE A 65 19.45 10.17 42.12
CA ILE A 65 18.31 9.79 42.95
C ILE A 65 18.04 8.29 42.85
N ILE A 66 17.86 7.63 43.99
CA ILE A 66 17.39 6.25 44.08
C ILE A 66 16.26 6.12 45.10
N GLU A 67 15.30 5.26 44.81
CA GLU A 67 14.22 4.94 45.73
C GLU A 67 14.41 3.53 46.30
N THR A 68 14.99 3.46 47.51
CA THR A 68 15.26 2.17 48.17
C THR A 68 14.01 1.53 48.75
N HIS A 69 12.92 2.30 48.91
CA HIS A 69 11.61 1.83 49.37
C HIS A 69 11.68 0.99 50.67
N GLY A 70 12.63 1.32 51.56
CA GLY A 70 12.86 0.65 52.85
C GLY A 70 13.57 -0.70 52.77
N ARG A 71 14.09 -1.11 51.60
CA ARG A 71 14.77 -2.40 51.43
C ARG A 71 16.24 -2.32 51.84
N ALA A 72 16.60 -3.05 52.91
CA ALA A 72 17.97 -3.10 53.43
C ALA A 72 18.99 -3.56 52.37
N GLU A 73 18.67 -4.61 51.60
CA GLU A 73 19.55 -5.13 50.55
C GLU A 73 19.87 -4.07 49.47
N THR A 74 18.88 -3.29 49.06
CA THR A 74 19.04 -2.21 48.08
C THR A 74 19.84 -1.04 48.66
N LYS A 75 19.63 -0.73 49.95
CA LYS A 75 20.39 0.31 50.66
C LYS A 75 21.87 -0.06 50.76
N ASN A 76 22.18 -1.32 51.09
CA ASN A 76 23.56 -1.81 51.18
C ASN A 76 24.28 -1.73 49.82
N LEU A 77 23.59 -1.97 48.70
CA LEU A 77 24.18 -1.81 47.37
C LEU A 77 24.44 -0.34 46.98
N ALA A 78 23.78 0.62 47.61
CA ALA A 78 24.08 2.03 47.42
C ALA A 78 25.31 2.49 48.22
N GLU A 79 25.67 1.76 49.28
CA GLU A 79 26.86 2.07 50.08
C GLU A 79 28.11 1.99 49.21
N GLY A 80 29.00 2.96 49.42
CA GLY A 80 30.22 3.09 48.62
C GLY A 80 30.05 3.81 47.29
N ILE A 81 28.83 4.07 46.78
CA ILE A 81 28.61 4.95 45.61
C ILE A 81 28.38 6.39 46.11
N GLU A 82 29.03 7.38 45.48
CA GLU A 82 28.85 8.79 45.83
C GLU A 82 27.38 9.18 45.59
N THR A 83 26.70 9.72 46.60
CA THR A 83 25.30 10.13 46.51
C THR A 83 25.22 11.64 46.63
N LEU A 84 24.66 12.30 45.61
CA LEU A 84 24.48 13.75 45.65
C LEU A 84 23.30 14.12 46.56
N PRO A 85 23.39 15.24 47.31
CA PRO A 85 22.29 15.71 48.13
C PRO A 85 21.05 16.01 47.29
N ARG A 86 19.87 15.60 47.79
CA ARG A 86 18.58 15.94 47.19
C ARG A 86 18.25 17.41 47.44
N LYS A 87 17.56 18.04 46.50
CA LYS A 87 17.07 19.42 46.60
C LYS A 87 15.72 19.42 47.30
N GLU A 88 15.62 20.10 48.45
CA GLU A 88 14.34 20.32 49.13
C GLU A 88 13.55 21.43 48.43
N ILE A 89 12.28 21.16 48.11
CA ILE A 89 11.33 22.09 47.51
C ILE A 89 10.09 22.14 48.40
N GLU A 90 9.74 23.33 48.89
CA GLU A 90 8.55 23.53 49.70
C GLU A 90 7.35 23.91 48.83
N TYR A 91 6.31 23.09 48.84
CA TYR A 91 5.08 23.35 48.08
C TYR A 91 3.85 23.05 48.92
N GLY A 92 3.02 24.08 49.15
CA GLY A 92 1.78 23.92 49.92
C GLY A 92 1.98 23.45 51.37
N GLY A 93 3.11 23.79 52.00
CA GLY A 93 3.46 23.38 53.37
C GLY A 93 3.98 21.94 53.50
N ILE A 94 4.18 21.23 52.38
CA ILE A 94 4.82 19.91 52.32
C ILE A 94 6.24 20.10 51.77
N LYS A 95 7.23 19.52 52.46
CA LYS A 95 8.60 19.42 51.96
C LYS A 95 8.70 18.23 51.01
N LEU A 96 9.05 18.50 49.76
CA LEU A 96 9.32 17.49 48.74
C LEU A 96 10.83 17.46 48.47
N GLU A 97 11.37 16.29 48.20
CA GLU A 97 12.78 16.11 47.83
C GLU A 97 12.87 15.73 46.34
N GLU A 98 13.76 16.37 45.59
CA GLU A 98 14.00 16.07 44.19
C GLU A 98 15.50 15.94 43.86
N MET A 99 15.79 15.38 42.70
CA MET A 99 17.15 15.30 42.16
C MET A 99 17.71 16.70 41.86
N ASP A 100 18.96 16.97 42.29
CA ASP A 100 19.66 18.22 41.96
C ASP A 100 20.43 18.08 40.63
N ILE A 101 19.75 18.42 39.53
CA ILE A 101 20.29 18.36 38.16
C ILE A 101 21.50 19.29 38.02
N ASP A 102 21.43 20.50 38.59
CA ASP A 102 22.48 21.50 38.45
C ASP A 102 23.76 21.03 39.17
N ALA A 103 23.62 20.37 40.32
CA ALA A 103 24.74 19.74 41.02
C ALA A 103 25.36 18.59 40.20
N ILE A 104 24.54 17.75 39.56
CA ILE A 104 25.04 16.65 38.69
C ILE A 104 25.80 17.22 37.49
N ILE A 105 25.23 18.20 36.78
CA ILE A 105 25.87 18.83 35.61
C ILE A 105 27.17 19.52 36.01
N LYS A 106 27.23 20.12 37.21
CA LYS A 106 28.46 20.72 37.73
C LYS A 106 29.52 19.68 38.11
N ARG A 107 29.10 18.54 38.67
CA ARG A 107 29.97 17.43 39.08
C ARG A 107 30.52 16.64 37.89
N LYS A 108 29.77 16.59 36.77
CA LYS A 108 30.12 15.88 35.53
C LYS A 108 30.63 14.45 35.75
N PRO A 109 29.83 13.56 36.39
CA PRO A 109 30.20 12.15 36.47
C PRO A 109 30.17 11.50 35.07
N GLU A 110 30.85 10.36 34.92
CA GLU A 110 30.70 9.54 33.72
C GLU A 110 29.31 8.90 33.65
N LEU A 111 28.80 8.43 34.80
CA LEU A 111 27.49 7.79 34.92
C LEU A 111 26.72 8.34 36.13
N VAL A 112 25.44 8.68 35.93
CA VAL A 112 24.50 8.99 37.00
C VAL A 112 23.33 8.01 37.07
N LEU A 113 22.97 7.59 38.29
CA LEU A 113 21.82 6.73 38.55
C LEU A 113 20.59 7.60 38.88
N VAL A 114 19.50 7.40 38.14
CA VAL A 114 18.26 8.16 38.23
C VAL A 114 17.07 7.22 38.25
N ASP A 115 16.52 6.92 39.43
CA ASP A 115 15.39 6.01 39.57
C ASP A 115 14.05 6.66 39.17
N GLU A 116 13.08 5.82 38.79
CA GLU A 116 11.70 6.20 38.45
C GLU A 116 11.59 7.23 37.31
N LEU A 117 11.94 6.84 36.08
CA LEU A 117 11.94 7.73 34.89
C LEU A 117 10.60 8.46 34.63
N ALA A 118 9.48 7.83 34.99
CA ALA A 118 8.13 8.37 34.78
C ALA A 118 7.70 9.45 35.79
N HIS A 119 8.50 9.64 36.85
CA HIS A 119 8.15 10.49 37.98
C HIS A 119 7.80 11.92 37.55
N THR A 120 6.77 12.47 38.21
CA THR A 120 6.39 13.87 38.06
C THR A 120 7.10 14.70 39.11
N ASN A 121 8.01 15.57 38.66
CA ASN A 121 8.83 16.37 39.56
C ASN A 121 7.97 17.33 40.41
N ALA A 122 8.48 17.67 41.60
CA ALA A 122 7.85 18.65 42.48
C ALA A 122 7.59 19.99 41.76
N PRO A 123 6.43 20.66 42.00
CA PRO A 123 6.13 21.97 41.41
C PRO A 123 7.21 23.01 41.77
N GLY A 124 7.70 23.74 40.77
CA GLY A 124 8.84 24.67 40.93
C GLY A 124 10.20 24.08 40.55
N SER A 125 10.25 22.79 40.19
CA SER A 125 11.42 22.17 39.56
C SER A 125 11.67 22.74 38.16
N ARG A 126 12.92 22.62 37.67
CA ARG A 126 13.33 23.07 36.33
C ARG A 126 12.48 22.46 35.22
N HIS A 127 12.21 21.15 35.32
CA HIS A 127 11.27 20.45 34.45
C HIS A 127 10.17 19.78 35.25
N ASN A 128 9.00 19.61 34.62
CA ASN A 128 7.83 18.96 35.23
C ASN A 128 7.97 17.43 35.31
N LYS A 129 8.89 16.83 34.56
CA LYS A 129 9.02 15.38 34.39
C LYS A 129 10.48 14.96 34.50
N ARG A 130 10.74 13.89 35.24
CA ARG A 130 12.11 13.38 35.46
C ARG A 130 12.79 12.94 34.18
N TYR A 131 12.03 12.41 33.21
CA TYR A 131 12.61 12.07 31.91
C TYR A 131 13.20 13.28 31.15
N LEU A 132 12.71 14.50 31.39
CA LEU A 132 13.28 15.71 30.80
C LEU A 132 14.62 16.07 31.47
N ASP A 133 14.74 15.82 32.77
CA ASP A 133 16.02 15.95 33.49
C ASP A 133 17.04 14.97 32.93
N VAL A 134 16.63 13.72 32.71
CA VAL A 134 17.47 12.69 32.08
C VAL A 134 17.89 13.11 30.67
N VAL A 135 16.97 13.64 29.86
CA VAL A 135 17.30 14.16 28.52
C VAL A 135 18.36 15.27 28.59
N GLU A 136 18.24 16.20 29.53
CA GLU A 136 19.22 17.27 29.72
C GLU A 136 20.60 16.74 30.16
N LEU A 137 20.63 15.75 31.06
CA LEU A 137 21.87 15.09 31.49
C LEU A 137 22.61 14.43 30.32
N LEU A 138 21.87 13.71 29.47
CA LEU A 138 22.41 13.07 28.26
C LEU A 138 22.94 14.12 27.27
N GLU A 139 22.26 15.25 27.13
CA GLU A 139 22.70 16.36 26.26
C GLU A 139 23.97 17.05 26.77
N ASN A 140 24.25 16.95 28.07
CA ASN A 140 25.51 17.38 28.68
C ASN A 140 26.61 16.31 28.65
N GLY A 141 26.39 15.19 27.96
CA GLY A 141 27.39 14.13 27.79
C GLY A 141 27.55 13.19 28.99
N ILE A 142 26.56 13.15 29.89
CA ILE A 142 26.58 12.29 31.08
C ILE A 142 25.74 11.04 30.79
N ASP A 143 26.29 9.84 31.00
CA ASP A 143 25.51 8.61 30.84
C ASP A 143 24.50 8.48 31.98
N VAL A 144 23.32 7.93 31.69
CA VAL A 144 22.24 7.80 32.67
C VAL A 144 21.74 6.37 32.73
N TYR A 145 21.72 5.79 33.94
CA TYR A 145 21.02 4.54 34.23
C TYR A 145 19.72 4.86 34.96
N THR A 146 18.61 4.33 34.46
CA THR A 146 17.28 4.62 35.01
C THR A 146 16.38 3.40 35.09
N THR A 147 15.28 3.47 35.84
CA THR A 147 14.30 2.40 35.91
C THR A 147 12.93 2.85 35.41
N LEU A 148 12.22 1.93 34.76
CA LEU A 148 10.88 2.17 34.22
C LEU A 148 10.03 0.91 34.35
N ASN A 149 8.73 1.08 34.65
CA ASN A 149 7.76 -0.01 34.45
C ASN A 149 7.03 0.17 33.13
N VAL A 150 6.71 -0.93 32.46
CA VAL A 150 5.96 -0.95 31.19
C VAL A 150 4.64 -0.19 31.26
N GLN A 151 4.00 -0.15 32.43
CA GLN A 151 2.74 0.56 32.67
C GLN A 151 2.81 2.08 32.48
N HIS A 152 4.01 2.66 32.52
CA HIS A 152 4.24 4.10 32.39
C HIS A 152 4.57 4.51 30.96
N ILE A 153 4.66 3.58 30.02
CA ILE A 153 4.86 3.91 28.60
C ILE A 153 3.56 4.51 28.07
N GLU A 154 3.65 5.66 27.42
CA GLU A 154 2.47 6.42 26.98
C GLU A 154 1.60 5.63 26.00
N SER A 155 2.20 4.96 25.02
CA SER A 155 1.50 4.10 24.06
C SER A 155 0.71 2.94 24.70
N PHE A 156 1.03 2.56 25.94
CA PHE A 156 0.38 1.46 26.66
C PHE A 156 -0.68 1.89 27.66
N ASN A 157 -0.89 3.19 27.88
CA ASN A 157 -1.76 3.70 28.94
C ASN A 157 -3.20 3.15 28.85
N ASP A 158 -3.79 3.17 27.65
CA ASP A 158 -5.17 2.72 27.43
C ASP A 158 -5.31 1.21 27.61
N ILE A 159 -4.34 0.43 27.14
CA ILE A 159 -4.37 -1.04 27.25
C ILE A 159 -4.18 -1.45 28.72
N VAL A 160 -3.26 -0.79 29.44
CA VAL A 160 -3.06 -0.99 30.88
C VAL A 160 -4.33 -0.66 31.66
N PHE A 161 -5.04 0.41 31.30
CA PHE A 161 -6.33 0.73 31.92
C PHE A 161 -7.40 -0.33 31.66
N GLN A 162 -7.49 -0.85 30.44
CA GLN A 162 -8.43 -1.92 30.09
C GLN A 162 -8.17 -3.21 30.87
N ILE A 163 -6.90 -3.55 31.10
CA ILE A 163 -6.50 -4.76 31.84
C ILE A 163 -6.70 -4.57 33.34
N THR A 164 -6.20 -3.46 33.88
CA THR A 164 -6.06 -3.29 35.34
C THR A 164 -7.22 -2.54 35.98
N GLY A 165 -7.98 -1.78 35.19
CA GLY A 165 -8.99 -0.82 35.65
C GLY A 165 -8.41 0.40 36.38
N VAL A 166 -7.08 0.59 36.34
CA VAL A 166 -6.37 1.68 37.03
C VAL A 166 -5.72 2.59 35.98
N ARG A 167 -6.07 3.88 36.00
CA ARG A 167 -5.43 4.89 35.13
C ARG A 167 -4.05 5.26 35.68
N VAL A 168 -3.04 5.12 34.84
CA VAL A 168 -1.67 5.56 35.15
C VAL A 168 -1.54 7.03 34.76
N LYS A 169 -1.25 7.91 35.73
CA LYS A 169 -1.11 9.36 35.49
C LYS A 169 0.31 9.77 35.10
N GLU A 170 1.28 8.99 35.52
CA GLU A 170 2.69 9.25 35.27
C GLU A 170 3.14 8.45 34.06
N THR A 171 3.38 9.16 32.96
CA THR A 171 3.74 8.56 31.67
C THR A 171 5.06 9.11 31.15
N VAL A 172 5.72 8.29 30.33
CA VAL A 172 6.91 8.60 29.55
C VAL A 172 6.57 8.41 28.07
N PRO A 173 6.79 9.43 27.21
CA PRO A 173 6.64 9.29 25.77
C PRO A 173 7.60 8.23 25.21
N ASP A 174 7.13 7.44 24.25
CA ASP A 174 7.94 6.40 23.59
C ASP A 174 9.25 6.97 23.00
N GLU A 175 9.23 8.21 22.48
CA GLU A 175 10.40 8.92 21.93
C GLU A 175 11.58 9.07 22.92
N VAL A 176 11.31 9.07 24.23
CA VAL A 176 12.37 9.11 25.24
C VAL A 176 13.10 7.77 25.30
N LEU A 177 12.34 6.67 25.16
CA LEU A 177 12.89 5.32 25.14
C LEU A 177 13.64 5.03 23.84
N GLU A 178 13.28 5.71 22.75
CA GLU A 178 14.05 5.70 21.50
C GLU A 178 15.51 6.14 21.68
N ARG A 179 15.80 7.01 22.66
CA ARG A 179 17.18 7.39 22.99
C ARG A 179 17.99 6.24 23.62
N ALA A 180 17.32 5.21 24.12
CA ALA A 180 17.93 3.97 24.61
C ALA A 180 18.01 2.88 23.52
N HIS A 181 17.69 3.19 22.25
CA HIS A 181 17.80 2.25 21.10
C HIS A 181 19.26 2.12 20.65
N HIS A 182 20.07 1.50 21.51
CA HIS A 182 21.42 1.07 21.19
C HIS A 182 21.68 -0.29 21.87
N PRO A 183 22.69 -1.05 21.39
CA PRO A 183 23.03 -2.34 21.99
C PRO A 183 23.25 -2.19 23.50
N ASP A 184 22.52 -3.00 24.28
CA ASP A 184 22.48 -2.99 25.76
C ASP A 184 21.74 -1.80 26.41
N GLY A 185 21.04 -0.95 25.66
CA GLY A 185 20.33 0.23 26.17
C GLY A 185 19.07 -0.11 26.98
N ILE A 186 18.43 -1.26 26.77
CA ILE A 186 17.27 -1.71 27.54
C ILE A 186 17.54 -3.10 28.14
N GLU A 187 17.45 -3.20 29.47
CA GLU A 187 17.59 -4.46 30.21
C GLU A 187 16.27 -4.83 30.89
N VAL A 188 15.69 -5.96 30.50
CA VAL A 188 14.44 -6.45 31.09
C VAL A 188 14.71 -7.13 32.43
N VAL A 189 14.07 -6.63 33.47
CA VAL A 189 14.06 -7.21 34.81
C VAL A 189 12.73 -7.93 35.02
N ASP A 190 12.75 -9.24 34.78
CA ASP A 190 11.57 -10.11 34.87
C ASP A 190 11.50 -10.87 36.20
N LEU A 191 10.28 -11.08 36.69
CA LEU A 191 9.98 -11.89 37.87
C LEU A 191 8.64 -12.60 37.64
N PRO A 192 8.52 -13.92 37.92
CA PRO A 192 7.26 -14.62 37.79
C PRO A 192 6.12 -13.92 38.57
N PRO A 193 4.91 -13.78 37.99
CA PRO A 193 3.78 -13.13 38.65
C PRO A 193 3.46 -13.68 40.03
N GLU A 194 3.56 -15.00 40.23
CA GLU A 194 3.34 -15.66 41.51
C GLU A 194 4.33 -15.20 42.58
N GLU A 195 5.61 -15.08 42.22
CA GLU A 195 6.65 -14.58 43.12
C GLU A 195 6.44 -13.11 43.44
N LEU A 196 6.03 -12.30 42.46
CA LEU A 196 5.73 -10.90 42.68
C LEU A 196 4.54 -10.70 43.64
N ILE A 197 3.48 -11.49 43.48
CA ILE A 197 2.33 -11.52 44.40
C ILE A 197 2.78 -11.95 45.80
N GLN A 198 3.68 -12.94 45.90
CA GLN A 198 4.22 -13.36 47.19
C GLN A 198 5.05 -12.25 47.84
N ARG A 199 5.89 -11.55 47.08
CA ARG A 199 6.66 -10.39 47.58
C ARG A 199 5.75 -9.26 48.07
N LEU A 200 4.60 -9.05 47.42
CA LEU A 200 3.60 -8.09 47.90
C LEU A 200 2.98 -8.53 49.23
N LYS A 201 2.62 -9.80 49.37
CA LYS A 201 2.10 -10.37 50.64
C LYS A 201 3.11 -10.30 51.78
N ASP A 202 4.38 -10.50 51.47
CA ASP A 202 5.50 -10.41 52.42
C ASP A 202 5.85 -8.96 52.80
N GLY A 203 5.16 -7.95 52.25
CA GLY A 203 5.45 -6.53 52.49
C GLY A 203 6.75 -6.02 51.84
N LYS A 204 7.33 -6.79 50.91
CA LYS A 204 8.59 -6.45 50.21
C LYS A 204 8.36 -5.55 49.00
N VAL A 205 7.12 -5.27 48.61
CA VAL A 205 6.75 -4.36 47.54
C VAL A 205 6.11 -3.12 48.15
N TYR A 206 6.71 -1.95 47.92
CA TYR A 206 6.15 -0.70 48.39
C TYR A 206 4.87 -0.35 47.63
N VAL A 207 3.93 0.19 48.38
CA VAL A 207 2.60 0.58 47.93
C VAL A 207 2.37 2.01 48.40
N PRO A 208 2.28 3.00 47.50
CA PRO A 208 1.87 4.35 47.89
C PRO A 208 0.52 4.30 48.61
N GLU A 209 0.33 5.12 49.65
CA GLU A 209 -0.86 5.08 50.54
C GLU A 209 -2.22 5.24 49.84
N LYS A 210 -2.24 5.59 48.56
CA LYS A 210 -3.47 5.81 47.80
C LYS A 210 -4.09 4.49 47.33
N SER A 211 -5.03 4.02 48.17
CA SER A 211 -6.10 3.04 47.88
C SER A 211 -5.65 1.57 47.76
N LYS A 212 -5.55 0.85 48.88
CA LYS A 212 -5.35 -0.62 48.94
C LYS A 212 -6.16 -1.41 47.90
N GLN A 213 -7.41 -1.01 47.63
CA GLN A 213 -8.26 -1.62 46.60
C GLN A 213 -7.72 -1.49 45.17
N ALA A 214 -7.09 -0.37 44.80
CA ALA A 214 -6.49 -0.20 43.48
C ALA A 214 -5.29 -1.13 43.30
N ILE A 215 -4.50 -1.35 44.35
CA ILE A 215 -3.38 -2.29 44.37
C ILE A 215 -3.86 -3.74 44.27
N GLU A 216 -4.88 -4.14 45.04
CA GLU A 216 -5.47 -5.49 44.94
C GLU A 216 -6.09 -5.78 43.56
N ARG A 217 -6.58 -4.74 42.87
CA ARG A 217 -7.02 -4.85 41.48
C ARG A 217 -5.84 -4.96 40.53
N PHE A 218 -4.78 -4.18 40.75
CA PHE A 218 -3.59 -4.16 39.90
C PHE A 218 -2.80 -5.48 39.98
N PHE A 219 -2.45 -5.95 41.18
CA PHE A 219 -1.61 -7.13 41.44
C PHE A 219 -2.39 -8.44 41.40
N ARG A 220 -3.21 -8.64 40.36
CA ARG A 220 -3.85 -9.92 40.07
C ARG A 220 -3.02 -10.71 39.09
N LYS A 221 -3.00 -12.04 39.22
CA LYS A 221 -2.23 -12.93 38.35
C LYS A 221 -2.48 -12.66 36.86
N GLY A 222 -3.74 -12.52 36.44
CA GLY A 222 -4.08 -12.22 35.04
C GLY A 222 -3.51 -10.89 34.54
N ASN A 223 -3.57 -9.84 35.37
CA ASN A 223 -3.05 -8.53 35.02
C ASN A 223 -1.53 -8.53 34.91
N LEU A 224 -0.85 -9.17 35.86
CA LEU A 224 0.61 -9.30 35.85
C LEU A 224 1.11 -10.16 34.69
N LEU A 225 0.35 -11.19 34.27
CA LEU A 225 0.67 -11.96 33.06
C LEU A 225 0.59 -11.09 31.81
N ALA A 226 -0.46 -10.28 31.69
CA ALA A 226 -0.62 -9.37 30.54
C ALA A 226 0.47 -8.29 30.52
N LEU A 227 0.81 -7.70 31.67
CA LEU A 227 1.91 -6.73 31.78
C LEU A 227 3.27 -7.37 31.47
N ARG A 228 3.48 -8.63 31.86
CA ARG A 228 4.69 -9.40 31.51
C ARG A 228 4.79 -9.63 30.00
N GLU A 229 3.69 -10.03 29.37
CA GLU A 229 3.60 -10.18 27.92
C GLU A 229 3.91 -8.86 27.21
N MET A 230 3.32 -7.75 27.66
CA MET A 230 3.60 -6.41 27.13
C MET A 230 5.08 -6.04 27.23
N ALA A 231 5.70 -6.26 28.39
CA ALA A 231 7.12 -5.94 28.60
C ALA A 231 8.03 -6.77 27.67
N LEU A 232 7.76 -8.07 27.53
CA LEU A 232 8.53 -8.95 26.65
C LEU A 232 8.32 -8.60 25.17
N ARG A 233 7.08 -8.33 24.75
CA ARG A 233 6.77 -7.94 23.36
C ARG A 233 7.36 -6.59 23.01
N TYR A 234 7.30 -5.61 23.91
CA TYR A 234 7.95 -4.32 23.72
C TYR A 234 9.45 -4.49 23.53
N THR A 235 10.09 -5.32 24.34
CA THR A 235 11.53 -5.61 24.21
C THR A 235 11.87 -6.33 22.91
N ALA A 236 11.06 -7.30 22.47
CA ALA A 236 11.25 -7.96 21.19
C ALA A 236 11.25 -6.97 20.03
N ARG A 237 10.27 -6.04 20.02
CA ARG A 237 10.19 -4.96 19.03
C ARG A 237 11.42 -4.05 19.01
N LEU A 238 12.01 -3.77 20.18
CA LEU A 238 13.21 -2.95 20.28
C LEU A 238 14.44 -3.65 19.69
N VAL A 239 14.60 -4.95 19.98
CA VAL A 239 15.68 -5.77 19.41
C VAL A 239 15.58 -5.81 17.88
N ASP A 240 14.36 -5.84 17.33
CA ASP A 240 14.12 -5.79 15.89
C ASP A 240 14.60 -4.47 15.24
N GLU A 241 14.41 -3.32 15.91
CA GLU A 241 14.91 -2.02 15.45
C GLU A 241 16.44 -1.91 15.51
N ASP A 242 17.06 -2.43 16.57
CA ASP A 242 18.51 -2.48 16.72
C ASP A 242 19.16 -3.30 15.59
N ILE A 243 18.56 -4.45 15.25
CA ILE A 243 19.01 -5.30 14.13
C ILE A 243 18.89 -4.55 12.81
N LYS A 244 17.76 -3.86 12.58
CA LYS A 244 17.54 -3.07 11.35
C LYS A 244 18.60 -1.97 11.20
N THR A 245 18.86 -1.22 12.27
CA THR A 245 19.88 -0.16 12.30
C THR A 245 21.28 -0.73 12.07
N TYR A 246 21.59 -1.90 12.64
CA TYR A 246 22.85 -2.60 12.40
C TYR A 246 23.01 -3.01 10.92
N MET A 247 21.96 -3.53 10.30
CA MET A 247 21.97 -3.94 8.88
C MET A 247 22.16 -2.75 7.95
N GLU A 248 21.45 -1.63 8.19
CA GLU A 248 21.62 -0.39 7.42
C GLU A 248 23.02 0.20 7.57
N ARG A 249 23.66 0.02 8.74
CA ARG A 249 25.06 0.44 8.97
C ARG A 249 26.09 -0.45 8.28
N HIS A 250 25.78 -1.73 8.07
CA HIS A 250 26.72 -2.72 7.53
C HIS A 250 26.38 -3.18 6.10
N ASP A 251 25.44 -2.52 5.41
CA ASP A 251 25.00 -2.83 4.05
C ASP A 251 24.64 -4.33 3.84
N ILE A 252 24.04 -4.96 4.85
CA ILE A 252 23.69 -6.39 4.81
C ILE A 252 22.38 -6.56 4.01
N VAL A 253 22.48 -7.11 2.79
CA VAL A 253 21.33 -7.33 1.89
C VAL A 253 20.68 -8.70 2.16
N GLY A 254 19.45 -8.70 2.68
CA GLY A 254 18.62 -9.90 2.78
C GLY A 254 17.32 -9.68 3.58
N PRO A 255 16.25 -10.45 3.33
CA PRO A 255 15.02 -10.36 4.13
C PRO A 255 15.26 -10.92 5.53
N TRP A 256 15.02 -10.12 6.57
CA TRP A 256 15.03 -10.56 7.97
C TRP A 256 13.61 -10.60 8.55
N SER A 257 13.34 -11.55 9.44
CA SER A 257 12.01 -11.88 10.00
C SER A 257 11.45 -10.88 11.03
N ALA A 258 12.05 -9.70 11.21
CA ALA A 258 11.69 -8.74 12.28
C ALA A 258 10.30 -8.10 12.12
N ALA A 259 9.79 -7.96 10.90
CA ALA A 259 8.41 -7.57 10.64
C ALA A 259 7.95 -8.35 9.41
N PRO A 260 7.35 -9.53 9.59
CA PRO A 260 6.96 -10.35 8.45
C PRO A 260 5.98 -9.56 7.59
N ARG A 261 6.23 -9.48 6.28
CA ARG A 261 5.27 -8.90 5.35
C ARG A 261 4.74 -9.98 4.42
N LEU A 262 3.44 -9.92 4.19
CA LEU A 262 2.72 -10.91 3.40
C LEU A 262 2.24 -10.26 2.10
N LEU A 263 2.38 -10.98 0.99
CA LEU A 263 1.93 -10.54 -0.32
C LEU A 263 0.87 -11.50 -0.83
N VAL A 264 -0.26 -11.00 -1.30
CA VAL A 264 -1.27 -11.80 -2.00
C VAL A 264 -1.34 -11.39 -3.46
N CYS A 265 -1.21 -12.35 -4.36
CA CYS A 265 -1.36 -12.09 -5.80
C CYS A 265 -2.84 -12.11 -6.17
N VAL A 266 -3.33 -10.98 -6.70
CA VAL A 266 -4.74 -10.77 -7.06
C VAL A 266 -4.90 -10.82 -8.57
N SER A 267 -5.90 -11.60 -9.01
CA SER A 267 -6.28 -11.75 -10.42
C SER A 267 -7.79 -11.67 -10.60
N PRO A 268 -8.31 -11.58 -11.85
CA PRO A 268 -9.74 -11.70 -12.18
C PRO A 268 -10.37 -13.08 -11.90
N SER A 269 -9.83 -13.84 -10.94
CA SER A 269 -10.29 -15.17 -10.57
C SER A 269 -11.14 -15.12 -9.28
N PRO A 270 -12.19 -15.96 -9.17
CA PRO A 270 -12.90 -16.17 -7.90
C PRO A 270 -11.99 -16.63 -6.75
N THR A 271 -10.92 -17.37 -7.07
CA THR A 271 -9.94 -17.85 -6.07
C THR A 271 -9.22 -16.70 -5.37
N SER A 272 -9.08 -15.54 -6.01
CA SER A 272 -8.45 -14.35 -5.42
C SER A 272 -9.17 -13.87 -4.17
N ALA A 273 -10.51 -13.89 -4.15
CA ALA A 273 -11.29 -13.49 -2.97
C ALA A 273 -11.00 -14.40 -1.75
N ARG A 274 -10.75 -15.69 -1.99
CA ARG A 274 -10.36 -16.64 -0.94
C ARG A 274 -8.94 -16.40 -0.45
N LEU A 275 -8.00 -16.14 -1.37
CA LEU A 275 -6.63 -15.76 -1.02
C LEU A 275 -6.58 -14.50 -0.16
N ILE A 276 -7.38 -13.49 -0.50
CA ILE A 276 -7.49 -12.23 0.23
C ILE A 276 -8.01 -12.47 1.65
N ARG A 277 -9.07 -13.28 1.82
CA ARG A 277 -9.56 -13.65 3.15
C ARG A 277 -8.53 -14.44 3.96
N LEU A 278 -7.80 -15.34 3.31
CA LEU A 278 -6.72 -16.10 3.93
C LEU A 278 -5.56 -15.19 4.36
N ALA A 279 -5.17 -14.22 3.53
CA ALA A 279 -4.17 -13.22 3.85
C ALA A 279 -4.56 -12.43 5.12
N LYS A 280 -5.81 -11.95 5.19
CA LYS A 280 -6.35 -11.29 6.38
C LYS A 280 -6.38 -12.19 7.62
N GLN A 281 -6.65 -13.49 7.45
CA GLN A 281 -6.65 -14.44 8.56
C GLN A 281 -5.24 -14.73 9.09
N LEU A 282 -4.24 -14.82 8.20
CA LEU A 282 -2.86 -15.14 8.55
C LEU A 282 -2.11 -13.93 9.11
N ALA A 283 -2.32 -12.74 8.54
CA ALA A 283 -1.57 -11.53 8.86
C ALA A 283 -1.50 -11.21 10.37
N PRO A 284 -2.61 -11.22 11.14
CA PRO A 284 -2.56 -10.96 12.58
C PRO A 284 -1.78 -12.00 13.39
N GLY A 285 -1.78 -13.27 12.95
CA GLY A 285 -1.11 -14.37 13.66
C GLY A 285 0.41 -14.32 13.60
N ILE A 286 0.96 -13.58 12.62
CA ILE A 286 2.39 -13.33 12.47
C ILE A 286 2.73 -11.85 12.68
N ASP A 287 1.77 -11.01 13.11
CA ASP A 287 1.95 -9.56 13.25
C ASP A 287 2.45 -8.89 11.96
N ALA A 288 1.91 -9.32 10.81
CA ALA A 288 2.35 -8.89 9.49
C ALA A 288 1.46 -7.81 8.87
N GLU A 289 2.09 -6.79 8.29
CA GLU A 289 1.47 -5.99 7.24
C GLU A 289 1.27 -6.86 5.98
N TRP A 290 0.20 -6.61 5.22
CA TRP A 290 -0.06 -7.38 4.02
C TRP A 290 -0.48 -6.53 2.83
N TYR A 291 -0.01 -6.95 1.67
CA TYR A 291 -0.15 -6.29 0.38
C TYR A 291 -0.97 -7.14 -0.56
N ALA A 292 -1.80 -6.50 -1.38
CA ALA A 292 -2.53 -7.13 -2.48
C ALA A 292 -2.02 -6.60 -3.80
N ILE A 293 -1.29 -7.43 -4.56
CA ILE A 293 -0.68 -7.01 -5.82
C ILE A 293 -1.46 -7.54 -7.02
N HIS A 294 -1.77 -6.64 -7.95
CA HIS A 294 -2.16 -6.97 -9.31
C HIS A 294 -1.06 -6.58 -10.30
N VAL A 295 -0.71 -7.50 -11.20
CA VAL A 295 0.25 -7.22 -12.28
C VAL A 295 -0.48 -7.24 -13.61
N GLU A 296 -0.52 -6.08 -14.27
CA GLU A 296 -1.00 -5.94 -15.63
C GLU A 296 0.11 -6.30 -16.61
N GLU A 297 -0.17 -7.23 -17.54
CA GLU A 297 0.79 -7.63 -18.56
C GLU A 297 0.75 -6.62 -19.73
N ARG A 298 1.90 -6.03 -20.09
CA ARG A 298 2.00 -4.92 -21.05
C ARG A 298 1.33 -5.16 -22.42
N ASN A 299 1.22 -6.42 -22.84
CA ASN A 299 0.64 -6.84 -24.12
C ASN A 299 -0.60 -7.74 -23.94
N ALA A 300 -1.22 -7.76 -22.76
CA ALA A 300 -2.42 -8.57 -22.56
C ALA A 300 -3.61 -7.98 -23.33
N PRO A 301 -4.49 -8.84 -23.88
CA PRO A 301 -5.77 -8.38 -24.42
C PRO A 301 -6.61 -7.77 -23.30
N ASP A 302 -7.44 -6.78 -23.67
CA ASP A 302 -8.36 -6.13 -22.74
C ASP A 302 -9.22 -7.17 -22.01
N LEU A 303 -9.36 -6.98 -20.69
CA LEU A 303 -10.24 -7.80 -19.88
C LEU A 303 -11.69 -7.62 -20.36
N THR A 304 -12.45 -8.71 -20.40
CA THR A 304 -13.91 -8.61 -20.57
C THR A 304 -14.52 -7.78 -19.43
N SER A 305 -15.64 -7.11 -19.68
CA SER A 305 -16.39 -6.35 -18.67
C SER A 305 -16.49 -7.10 -17.33
N ASP A 306 -16.87 -8.38 -17.40
CA ASP A 306 -17.09 -9.24 -16.23
C ASP A 306 -15.79 -9.55 -15.49
N ALA A 307 -14.67 -9.69 -16.21
CA ALA A 307 -13.36 -9.96 -15.62
C ALA A 307 -12.77 -8.70 -14.99
N SER A 308 -12.95 -7.54 -15.63
CA SER A 308 -12.57 -6.25 -15.07
C SER A 308 -13.38 -5.93 -13.80
N GLU A 309 -14.67 -6.24 -13.79
CA GLU A 309 -15.52 -6.09 -12.60
C GLU A 309 -15.09 -7.03 -11.47
N THR A 310 -14.81 -8.30 -11.78
CA THR A 310 -14.32 -9.28 -10.80
C THR A 310 -12.99 -8.83 -10.19
N LEU A 311 -12.06 -8.32 -11.00
CA LEU A 311 -10.79 -7.78 -10.53
C LEU A 311 -10.99 -6.58 -9.60
N ALA A 312 -11.81 -5.61 -10.01
CA ALA A 312 -12.11 -4.43 -9.19
C ALA A 312 -12.77 -4.81 -7.86
N SER A 313 -13.69 -5.77 -7.87
CA SER A 313 -14.32 -6.32 -6.65
C SER A 313 -13.29 -6.99 -5.73
N ASN A 314 -12.35 -7.76 -6.28
CA ASN A 314 -11.29 -8.40 -5.50
C ASN A 314 -10.32 -7.36 -4.89
N LEU A 315 -9.90 -6.35 -5.65
CA LEU A 315 -9.01 -5.29 -5.13
C LEU A 315 -9.72 -4.47 -4.04
N GLY A 316 -10.98 -4.09 -4.27
CA GLY A 316 -11.79 -3.41 -3.26
C GLY A 316 -12.02 -4.26 -2.00
N LEU A 317 -12.15 -5.59 -2.13
CA LEU A 317 -12.21 -6.49 -0.98
C LEU A 317 -10.90 -6.46 -0.18
N ALA A 318 -9.75 -6.38 -0.84
CA ALA A 318 -8.46 -6.31 -0.16
C ALA A 318 -8.30 -5.00 0.63
N GLU A 319 -8.64 -3.87 0.02
CA GLU A 319 -8.70 -2.56 0.70
C GLU A 319 -9.64 -2.58 1.91
N LYS A 320 -10.88 -3.08 1.74
CA LYS A 320 -11.87 -3.18 2.83
C LYS A 320 -11.38 -4.02 4.02
N LEU A 321 -10.53 -5.01 3.79
CA LEU A 321 -9.96 -5.86 4.84
C LEU A 321 -8.66 -5.30 5.45
N GLY A 322 -8.22 -4.12 4.99
CA GLY A 322 -7.03 -3.42 5.47
C GLY A 322 -5.73 -3.92 4.85
N GLY A 323 -5.76 -4.41 3.61
CA GLY A 323 -4.57 -4.71 2.82
C GLY A 323 -4.20 -3.55 1.92
N GLU A 324 -2.90 -3.28 1.75
CA GLU A 324 -2.42 -2.23 0.85
C GLU A 324 -2.47 -2.75 -0.61
N VAL A 325 -3.31 -2.15 -1.43
CA VAL A 325 -3.49 -2.55 -2.83
C VAL A 325 -2.47 -1.87 -3.73
N VAL A 326 -1.78 -2.67 -4.55
CA VAL A 326 -0.79 -2.18 -5.51
C VAL A 326 -1.08 -2.78 -6.89
N THR A 327 -1.18 -1.91 -7.89
CA THR A 327 -1.25 -2.32 -9.30
C THR A 327 0.01 -1.88 -10.02
N THR A 328 0.71 -2.82 -10.65
CA THR A 328 1.94 -2.57 -11.41
C THR A 328 1.84 -3.15 -12.81
N VAL A 329 2.66 -2.65 -13.74
CA VAL A 329 2.68 -3.10 -15.14
C VAL A 329 4.02 -3.79 -15.42
N GLY A 330 3.97 -5.02 -15.93
CA GLY A 330 5.16 -5.83 -16.20
C GLY A 330 5.07 -6.62 -17.51
N SER A 331 6.22 -7.00 -18.07
CA SER A 331 6.28 -7.95 -19.20
C SER A 331 6.22 -9.41 -18.75
N ASN A 332 6.57 -9.69 -17.49
CA ASN A 332 6.48 -11.00 -16.87
C ASN A 332 5.93 -10.86 -15.45
N ILE A 333 4.80 -11.49 -15.20
CA ILE A 333 4.09 -11.43 -13.90
C ILE A 333 4.97 -11.97 -12.77
N ALA A 334 5.70 -13.07 -12.99
CA ALA A 334 6.54 -13.67 -11.96
C ALA A 334 7.72 -12.75 -11.58
N ASP A 335 8.37 -12.13 -12.57
CA ASP A 335 9.48 -11.21 -12.30
C ASP A 335 9.03 -9.99 -11.53
N GLU A 336 7.86 -9.46 -11.88
CA GLU A 336 7.26 -8.29 -11.26
C GLU A 336 6.85 -8.57 -9.80
N VAL A 337 6.19 -9.71 -9.55
CA VAL A 337 5.83 -10.16 -8.20
C VAL A 337 7.09 -10.35 -7.34
N ILE A 338 8.15 -10.97 -7.88
CA ILE A 338 9.40 -11.18 -7.14
C ILE A 338 10.14 -9.86 -6.90
N ARG A 339 10.16 -8.94 -7.87
CA ARG A 339 10.77 -7.62 -7.70
C ARG A 339 10.09 -6.87 -6.57
N PHE A 340 8.76 -6.78 -6.60
CA PHE A 340 7.99 -6.12 -5.56
C PHE A 340 8.18 -6.81 -4.20
N ALA A 341 8.20 -8.14 -4.18
CA ALA A 341 8.42 -8.91 -2.96
C ALA A 341 9.78 -8.61 -2.32
N ARG A 342 10.85 -8.46 -3.11
CA ARG A 342 12.17 -8.09 -2.61
C ARG A 342 12.24 -6.64 -2.15
N GLU A 343 11.66 -5.71 -2.91
CA GLU A 343 11.64 -4.28 -2.58
C GLU A 343 10.92 -4.01 -1.26
N LYS A 344 9.82 -4.72 -1.00
CA LYS A 344 9.03 -4.59 0.23
C LYS A 344 9.44 -5.54 1.35
N ASN A 345 10.49 -6.35 1.18
CA ASN A 345 10.94 -7.37 2.14
C ASN A 345 9.81 -8.36 2.54
N ILE A 346 9.04 -8.82 1.56
CA ILE A 346 7.98 -9.81 1.74
C ILE A 346 8.60 -11.16 2.12
N ILE A 347 8.06 -11.81 3.15
CA ILE A 347 8.50 -13.13 3.61
C ILE A 347 7.62 -14.27 3.09
N ILE A 348 6.34 -14.01 2.82
CA ILE A 348 5.36 -15.01 2.37
C ILE A 348 4.57 -14.43 1.21
N ILE A 349 4.53 -15.16 0.09
CA ILE A 349 3.70 -14.85 -1.08
C ILE A 349 2.56 -15.88 -1.19
N LEU A 350 1.31 -15.41 -1.16
CA LEU A 350 0.11 -16.20 -1.40
C LEU A 350 -0.24 -16.16 -2.89
N ILE A 351 -0.25 -17.33 -3.51
CA ILE A 351 -0.60 -17.50 -4.93
C ILE A 351 -1.69 -18.56 -5.08
N GLY A 352 -2.68 -18.26 -5.91
CA GLY A 352 -3.70 -19.24 -6.30
C GLY A 352 -3.18 -20.19 -7.37
N TYR A 353 -3.55 -21.46 -7.26
CA TYR A 353 -3.28 -22.47 -8.28
C TYR A 353 -4.58 -22.85 -9.00
N GLY A 354 -4.67 -22.51 -10.29
CA GLY A 354 -5.82 -22.82 -11.14
C GLY A 354 -5.57 -24.01 -12.10
N PRO A 355 -6.61 -24.75 -12.52
CA PRO A 355 -6.46 -25.88 -13.43
C PRO A 355 -5.98 -25.46 -14.83
N ARG A 356 -5.12 -26.29 -15.43
CA ARG A 356 -4.58 -26.13 -16.79
C ARG A 356 -5.69 -25.96 -17.83
N GLN A 357 -5.52 -25.01 -18.74
CA GLN A 357 -6.21 -25.06 -20.03
C GLN A 357 -5.62 -26.17 -20.89
N LYS A 358 -6.45 -27.15 -21.27
CA LYS A 358 -6.06 -28.38 -21.98
C LYS A 358 -5.34 -28.17 -23.33
N PHE A 359 -5.27 -26.95 -23.86
CA PHE A 359 -4.67 -26.65 -25.17
C PHE A 359 -3.54 -25.59 -25.14
N SER A 360 -3.02 -25.21 -23.98
CA SER A 360 -1.87 -24.28 -23.92
C SER A 360 -0.55 -25.04 -23.80
N PHE A 361 0.06 -25.38 -24.94
CA PHE A 361 1.33 -26.12 -24.99
C PHE A 361 2.54 -25.30 -24.53
N ASN A 362 2.38 -24.00 -24.20
CA ASN A 362 3.52 -23.10 -23.95
C ASN A 362 3.34 -22.07 -22.81
N ARG A 363 2.25 -22.07 -22.03
CA ARG A 363 2.17 -21.21 -20.83
C ARG A 363 2.92 -21.86 -19.66
N LYS A 364 4.10 -21.33 -19.34
CA LYS A 364 4.85 -21.62 -18.12
C LYS A 364 3.93 -21.37 -16.91
N ASN A 365 3.93 -22.28 -15.95
CA ASN A 365 3.10 -22.16 -14.75
C ASN A 365 3.63 -20.96 -13.93
N LEU A 366 2.84 -19.90 -13.76
CA LEU A 366 3.22 -18.73 -12.96
C LEU A 366 3.74 -19.15 -11.58
N VAL A 367 3.05 -20.09 -10.94
CA VAL A 367 3.45 -20.67 -9.65
C VAL A 367 4.86 -21.26 -9.71
N ASN A 368 5.17 -22.08 -10.73
CA ASN A 368 6.48 -22.69 -10.87
C ASN A 368 7.57 -21.64 -11.13
N GLU A 369 7.25 -20.59 -11.86
CA GLU A 369 8.21 -19.53 -12.17
C GLU A 369 8.50 -18.66 -10.94
N VAL A 370 7.49 -18.33 -10.13
CA VAL A 370 7.65 -17.65 -8.85
C VAL A 370 8.43 -18.54 -7.87
N VAL A 371 8.09 -19.83 -7.76
CA VAL A 371 8.83 -20.81 -6.93
C VAL A 371 10.31 -20.91 -7.33
N ARG A 372 10.62 -20.88 -8.62
CA ARG A 372 12.01 -20.92 -9.08
C ARG A 372 12.79 -19.64 -8.75
N LYS A 373 12.10 -18.49 -8.65
CA LYS A 373 12.71 -17.17 -8.48
C LYS A 373 12.63 -16.61 -7.05
N SER A 374 11.88 -17.25 -6.16
CA SER A 374 11.59 -16.77 -4.81
C SER A 374 12.79 -16.77 -3.88
N GLY A 375 13.78 -17.64 -4.10
CA GLY A 375 14.92 -17.77 -3.21
C GLY A 375 14.45 -18.11 -1.79
N ASN A 376 14.69 -17.21 -0.83
CA ASN A 376 14.32 -17.38 0.58
C ASN A 376 12.88 -16.98 0.91
N ILE A 377 12.10 -16.49 -0.06
CA ILE A 377 10.71 -16.08 0.15
C ILE A 377 9.81 -17.33 0.15
N HIS A 378 9.02 -17.52 1.20
CA HIS A 378 8.07 -18.61 1.30
C HIS A 378 6.89 -18.40 0.35
N ILE A 379 6.42 -19.47 -0.29
CA ILE A 379 5.26 -19.41 -1.17
C ILE A 379 4.16 -20.31 -0.61
N LEU A 380 3.01 -19.73 -0.33
CA LEU A 380 1.81 -20.45 0.05
C LEU A 380 0.89 -20.58 -1.17
N VAL A 381 0.81 -21.79 -1.71
CA VAL A 381 -0.02 -22.09 -2.87
C VAL A 381 -1.39 -22.57 -2.39
N VAL A 382 -2.46 -21.87 -2.77
CA VAL A 382 -3.83 -22.27 -2.45
C VAL A 382 -4.50 -22.81 -3.70
N THR A 383 -4.86 -24.10 -3.64
CA THR A 383 -5.61 -24.77 -4.70
C THR A 383 -7.10 -24.66 -4.45
N ASP A 384 -7.86 -24.56 -5.52
CA ASP A 384 -9.31 -24.65 -5.44
C ASP A 384 -9.75 -26.07 -5.86
N SER A 385 -10.28 -26.86 -4.93
CA SER A 385 -10.82 -28.19 -5.22
C SER A 385 -12.22 -28.15 -5.83
N GLU A 386 -12.91 -27.03 -5.71
CA GLU A 386 -14.30 -26.84 -6.16
C GLU A 386 -14.47 -25.80 -7.28
N ALA A 387 -13.39 -25.09 -7.69
CA ALA A 387 -13.49 -24.17 -8.81
C ALA A 387 -13.71 -24.95 -10.11
N ALA A 388 -14.95 -24.91 -10.60
CA ALA A 388 -15.23 -25.20 -12.00
C ALA A 388 -14.22 -24.41 -12.87
N PRO A 389 -13.64 -25.02 -13.92
CA PRO A 389 -12.66 -24.36 -14.75
C PRO A 389 -13.27 -23.07 -15.29
N VAL A 390 -12.74 -21.92 -14.85
CA VAL A 390 -13.10 -20.62 -15.38
C VAL A 390 -12.80 -20.68 -16.88
N LYS A 391 -13.86 -20.69 -17.70
CA LYS A 391 -13.72 -20.56 -19.16
C LYS A 391 -12.95 -19.26 -19.37
N SER A 392 -11.76 -19.31 -19.95
CA SER A 392 -11.07 -18.08 -20.30
C SER A 392 -11.96 -17.27 -21.20
N THR A 393 -12.45 -16.15 -20.70
CA THR A 393 -13.09 -15.10 -21.47
C THR A 393 -12.02 -14.23 -22.12
N VAL A 394 -10.99 -14.84 -22.70
CA VAL A 394 -10.19 -14.13 -23.72
C VAL A 394 -11.07 -14.11 -24.96
N ALA A 395 -11.82 -13.03 -25.12
CA ALA A 395 -12.62 -12.80 -26.30
C ALA A 395 -11.71 -12.46 -27.48
N ASN A 396 -10.99 -13.45 -28.01
CA ASN A 396 -10.53 -13.39 -29.39
C ASN A 396 -11.72 -13.62 -30.32
N LYS A 397 -12.71 -12.72 -30.29
CA LYS A 397 -13.72 -12.67 -31.35
C LYS A 397 -13.04 -12.02 -32.55
N LEU A 398 -12.57 -12.84 -33.48
CA LEU A 398 -12.37 -12.42 -34.87
C LEU A 398 -13.71 -11.87 -35.35
N THR A 399 -13.87 -10.54 -35.37
CA THR A 399 -15.12 -9.91 -35.81
C THR A 399 -15.21 -10.02 -37.33
N PHE A 400 -15.87 -11.08 -37.79
CA PHE A 400 -16.09 -11.33 -39.21
C PHE A 400 -17.16 -10.38 -39.74
N SER A 401 -16.75 -9.33 -40.47
CA SER A 401 -17.66 -8.46 -41.20
C SER A 401 -17.68 -8.82 -42.68
N TYR A 402 -18.84 -9.32 -43.15
CA TYR A 402 -19.04 -9.73 -44.54
C TYR A 402 -18.79 -8.58 -45.53
N LYS A 403 -19.17 -7.34 -45.17
CA LYS A 403 -18.98 -6.16 -46.02
C LYS A 403 -17.49 -5.81 -46.20
N HIS A 404 -16.72 -5.81 -45.11
CA HIS A 404 -15.29 -5.48 -45.17
C HIS A 404 -14.47 -6.53 -45.92
N THR A 405 -14.83 -7.81 -45.73
CA THR A 405 -14.19 -8.92 -46.45
C THR A 405 -14.45 -8.83 -47.95
N PHE A 406 -15.68 -8.51 -48.35
CA PHE A 406 -16.03 -8.33 -49.77
C PHE A 406 -15.23 -7.21 -50.45
N TYR A 407 -15.16 -6.02 -49.84
CA TYR A 407 -14.36 -4.91 -50.40
C TYR A 407 -12.86 -5.24 -50.45
N SER A 408 -12.34 -5.95 -49.44
CA SER A 408 -10.94 -6.36 -49.43
C SER A 408 -10.61 -7.33 -50.57
N LEU A 409 -11.48 -8.31 -50.85
CA LEU A 409 -11.31 -9.22 -51.97
C LEU A 409 -11.40 -8.49 -53.31
N LEU A 410 -12.34 -7.55 -53.45
CA LEU A 410 -12.47 -6.74 -54.65
C LEU A 410 -11.17 -5.98 -54.95
N THR A 411 -10.51 -5.41 -53.94
CA THR A 411 -9.22 -4.75 -54.14
C THR A 411 -8.11 -5.71 -54.55
N LEU A 412 -8.08 -6.93 -53.99
CA LEU A 412 -7.11 -7.95 -54.36
C LEU A 412 -7.29 -8.39 -55.82
N PHE A 413 -8.53 -8.66 -56.26
CA PHE A 413 -8.83 -9.04 -57.64
C PHE A 413 -8.54 -7.92 -58.64
N MET A 414 -8.83 -6.67 -58.28
CA MET A 414 -8.44 -5.51 -59.09
C MET A 414 -6.92 -5.46 -59.27
N TYR A 415 -6.15 -5.63 -58.19
CA TYR A 415 -4.69 -5.61 -58.24
C TYR A 415 -4.11 -6.80 -59.04
N ALA A 416 -4.68 -7.99 -58.88
CA ALA A 416 -4.31 -9.17 -59.65
C ALA A 416 -4.55 -8.96 -61.15
N THR A 417 -5.66 -8.33 -61.52
CA THR A 417 -5.97 -7.99 -62.92
C THR A 417 -4.95 -7.03 -63.51
N ILE A 418 -4.56 -5.98 -62.76
CA ILE A 418 -3.51 -5.05 -63.16
C ILE A 418 -2.18 -5.78 -63.37
N CYS A 419 -1.79 -6.63 -62.42
CA CYS A 419 -0.55 -7.42 -62.53
C CYS A 419 -0.57 -8.38 -63.72
N PHE A 420 -1.72 -8.96 -64.06
CA PHE A 420 -1.88 -9.84 -65.21
C PHE A 420 -1.60 -9.13 -66.53
N PHE A 421 -2.08 -7.89 -66.70
CA PHE A 421 -1.75 -7.07 -67.89
C PHE A 421 -0.27 -6.65 -67.93
N LEU A 422 0.33 -6.39 -66.77
CA LEU A 422 1.74 -6.01 -66.64
C LEU A 422 2.71 -7.20 -66.70
N ASN A 423 2.21 -8.44 -66.72
CA ASN A 423 3.01 -9.66 -66.67
C ASN A 423 4.04 -9.74 -67.81
N LYS A 424 3.77 -9.10 -68.95
CA LYS A 424 4.73 -9.02 -70.07
C LYS A 424 6.01 -8.23 -69.76
N TRP A 425 5.97 -7.35 -68.77
CA TRP A 425 7.07 -6.44 -68.42
C TRP A 425 7.67 -6.73 -67.04
N LEU A 426 7.10 -7.67 -66.28
CA LEU A 426 7.47 -7.94 -64.90
C LEU A 426 7.94 -9.38 -64.74
N ASN A 427 9.07 -9.57 -64.07
CA ASN A 427 9.51 -10.88 -63.64
C ASN A 427 8.64 -11.39 -62.48
N TYR A 428 8.56 -12.72 -62.33
CA TYR A 428 7.77 -13.38 -61.29
C TYR A 428 8.00 -12.81 -59.88
N ALA A 429 9.25 -12.57 -59.50
CA ALA A 429 9.59 -11.99 -58.20
C ALA A 429 8.92 -10.62 -57.95
N ASN A 430 8.85 -9.78 -58.99
CA ASN A 430 8.23 -8.45 -58.89
C ASN A 430 6.71 -8.54 -58.76
N ILE A 431 6.09 -9.54 -59.40
CA ILE A 431 4.64 -9.79 -59.31
C ILE A 431 4.27 -10.24 -57.90
N VAL A 432 5.03 -11.16 -57.32
CA VAL A 432 4.83 -11.60 -55.92
C VAL A 432 4.97 -10.41 -54.96
N MET A 433 5.98 -9.56 -55.15
CA MET A 433 6.13 -8.34 -54.34
C MET A 433 4.92 -7.40 -54.49
N LEU A 434 4.48 -7.11 -55.72
CA LEU A 434 3.33 -6.23 -55.94
C LEU A 434 2.03 -6.79 -55.35
N MET A 435 1.84 -8.10 -55.41
CA MET A 435 0.68 -8.77 -54.82
C MET A 435 0.67 -8.73 -53.27
N THR A 436 1.75 -8.30 -52.60
CA THR A 436 1.74 -8.08 -51.14
C THR A 436 1.04 -6.76 -50.75
N LEU A 437 1.05 -5.77 -51.64
CA LEU A 437 0.45 -4.45 -51.39
C LEU A 437 -1.05 -4.48 -51.07
N PRO A 438 -1.92 -5.17 -51.84
CA PRO A 438 -3.35 -5.25 -51.52
C PRO A 438 -3.62 -6.01 -50.21
N VAL A 439 -2.74 -6.94 -49.82
CA VAL A 439 -2.82 -7.67 -48.53
C VAL A 439 -2.53 -6.71 -47.37
N ILE A 440 -1.45 -5.95 -47.47
CA ILE A 440 -1.07 -4.94 -46.46
C ILE A 440 -2.16 -3.88 -46.33
N PHE A 441 -2.62 -3.33 -47.46
CA PHE A 441 -3.68 -2.33 -47.48
C PHE A 441 -4.96 -2.85 -46.81
N SER A 442 -5.34 -4.09 -47.12
CA SER A 442 -6.55 -4.69 -46.55
C SER A 442 -6.44 -4.96 -45.05
N ALA A 443 -5.26 -5.37 -44.59
CA ALA A 443 -4.99 -5.54 -43.17
C ALA A 443 -5.12 -4.22 -42.38
N ILE A 444 -4.64 -3.11 -42.96
CA ILE A 444 -4.69 -1.78 -42.34
C ILE A 444 -6.11 -1.22 -42.33
N VAL A 445 -6.82 -1.26 -43.46
CA VAL A 445 -8.13 -0.61 -43.60
C VAL A 445 -9.25 -1.48 -43.00
N TRP A 446 -9.28 -2.77 -43.35
CA TRP A 446 -10.40 -3.66 -43.02
C TRP A 446 -10.08 -4.65 -41.89
N GLY A 447 -8.82 -4.79 -41.49
CA GLY A 447 -8.40 -5.53 -40.31
C GLY A 447 -7.80 -6.91 -40.60
N ARG A 448 -7.35 -7.57 -39.54
CA ARG A 448 -6.58 -8.83 -39.62
C ARG A 448 -7.27 -9.93 -40.41
N VAL A 449 -8.58 -10.13 -40.22
CA VAL A 449 -9.33 -11.18 -40.92
C VAL A 449 -9.28 -10.97 -42.43
N ALA A 450 -9.44 -9.73 -42.89
CA ALA A 450 -9.38 -9.38 -44.31
C ALA A 450 -7.96 -9.58 -44.88
N GLY A 451 -6.92 -9.20 -44.12
CA GLY A 451 -5.52 -9.44 -44.50
C GLY A 451 -5.18 -10.92 -44.64
N ILE A 452 -5.61 -11.77 -43.69
CA ILE A 452 -5.39 -13.22 -43.73
C ILE A 452 -6.13 -13.87 -44.91
N ILE A 453 -7.39 -13.48 -45.14
CA ILE A 453 -8.16 -14.01 -46.27
C ILE A 453 -7.48 -13.60 -47.59
N ASN A 454 -7.04 -12.35 -47.71
CA ASN A 454 -6.36 -11.88 -48.90
C ASN A 454 -4.98 -12.50 -49.11
N SER A 455 -4.24 -12.87 -48.07
CA SER A 455 -2.95 -13.56 -48.23
C SER A 455 -3.14 -14.99 -48.73
N ILE A 456 -4.17 -15.70 -48.24
CA ILE A 456 -4.49 -17.05 -48.71
C ILE A 456 -5.03 -17.01 -50.14
N VAL A 457 -6.00 -16.14 -50.43
CA VAL A 457 -6.57 -16.00 -51.78
C VAL A 457 -5.52 -15.48 -52.75
N GLY A 458 -4.67 -14.55 -52.32
CA GLY A 458 -3.57 -14.01 -53.12
C GLY A 458 -2.55 -15.09 -53.50
N MET A 459 -2.20 -15.98 -52.57
CA MET A 459 -1.34 -17.15 -52.85
C MET A 459 -1.93 -18.04 -53.95
N VAL A 460 -3.24 -18.32 -53.86
CA VAL A 460 -3.96 -19.11 -54.88
C VAL A 460 -4.00 -18.39 -56.22
N LEU A 461 -4.20 -17.06 -56.24
CA LEU A 461 -4.19 -16.28 -57.47
C LEU A 461 -2.82 -16.23 -58.13
N ILE A 462 -1.75 -16.12 -57.34
CA ILE A 462 -0.37 -16.17 -57.84
C ILE A 462 -0.10 -17.51 -58.53
N ASP A 463 -0.49 -18.61 -57.87
CA ASP A 463 -0.31 -19.96 -58.40
C ASP A 463 -1.08 -20.18 -59.71
N LEU A 464 -2.37 -19.80 -59.75
CA LEU A 464 -3.24 -20.06 -60.91
C LEU A 464 -2.95 -19.18 -62.13
N PHE A 465 -2.59 -17.90 -61.95
CA PHE A 465 -2.53 -16.92 -63.04
C PHE A 465 -1.12 -16.51 -63.47
N PHE A 466 -0.10 -16.81 -62.67
CA PHE A 466 1.27 -16.30 -62.90
C PHE A 466 2.35 -17.39 -62.92
N ILE A 467 2.05 -18.62 -62.51
CA ILE A 467 2.96 -19.76 -62.59
C ILE A 467 2.55 -20.67 -63.77
N PRO A 468 3.44 -20.96 -64.74
CA PRO A 468 3.15 -21.94 -65.80
C PRO A 468 3.13 -23.38 -65.24
N PRO A 469 2.23 -24.28 -65.69
CA PRO A 469 1.15 -24.06 -66.66
C PRO A 469 -0.01 -23.25 -66.06
N LEU A 470 -0.39 -22.17 -66.76
CA LEU A 470 -1.47 -21.29 -66.34
C LEU A 470 -2.80 -22.07 -66.23
N PHE A 471 -3.61 -21.74 -65.23
CA PHE A 471 -4.93 -22.34 -64.96
C PHE A 471 -4.93 -23.80 -64.47
N GLN A 472 -3.78 -24.34 -64.05
CA GLN A 472 -3.70 -25.65 -63.40
C GLN A 472 -3.06 -25.50 -62.01
N PHE A 473 -3.72 -26.05 -60.99
CA PHE A 473 -3.17 -26.10 -59.63
C PHE A 473 -2.23 -27.31 -59.52
N THR A 474 -1.00 -27.16 -60.00
CA THR A 474 -0.01 -28.24 -60.01
C THR A 474 1.28 -27.76 -59.37
N ILE A 475 1.54 -28.22 -58.14
CA ILE A 475 2.81 -28.02 -57.44
C ILE A 475 3.84 -28.96 -58.07
N GLU A 476 4.16 -28.77 -59.35
CA GLU A 476 5.19 -29.58 -60.04
C GLU A 476 6.59 -29.01 -59.79
N ASP A 477 6.71 -27.70 -59.57
CA ASP A 477 7.99 -27.03 -59.34
C ASP A 477 8.20 -26.71 -57.85
N ILE A 478 8.86 -27.62 -57.13
CA ILE A 478 9.25 -27.45 -55.71
C ILE A 478 10.05 -26.15 -55.50
N ASN A 479 10.70 -25.64 -56.54
CA ASN A 479 11.51 -24.41 -56.52
C ASN A 479 10.69 -23.13 -56.25
N LEU A 480 9.38 -23.14 -56.52
CA LEU A 480 8.50 -21.97 -56.34
C LEU A 480 7.78 -21.96 -54.98
N LEU A 481 7.75 -23.10 -54.30
CA LEU A 481 7.14 -23.27 -52.97
C LEU A 481 7.73 -22.32 -51.89
N PRO A 482 9.04 -22.04 -51.85
CA PRO A 482 9.60 -21.06 -50.91
C PRO A 482 9.05 -19.64 -51.10
N SER A 483 8.83 -19.20 -52.34
CA SER A 483 8.33 -17.85 -52.65
C SER A 483 6.87 -17.66 -52.20
N LEU A 484 6.03 -18.68 -52.39
CA LEU A 484 4.64 -18.69 -51.91
C LEU A 484 4.58 -18.71 -50.37
N LEU A 485 5.46 -19.48 -49.72
CA LEU A 485 5.58 -19.50 -48.27
C LEU A 485 6.04 -18.15 -47.70
N VAL A 486 7.05 -17.51 -48.31
CA VAL A 486 7.50 -16.18 -47.91
C VAL A 486 6.38 -15.16 -48.10
N TYR A 487 5.65 -15.19 -49.21
CA TYR A 487 4.48 -14.34 -49.42
C TYR A 487 3.43 -14.49 -48.32
N LEU A 488 3.09 -15.73 -47.98
CA LEU A 488 2.12 -16.03 -46.91
C LEU A 488 2.62 -15.51 -45.55
N VAL A 489 3.89 -15.75 -45.22
CA VAL A 489 4.50 -15.27 -43.96
C VAL A 489 4.51 -13.74 -43.90
N VAL A 490 4.87 -13.06 -44.99
CA VAL A 490 4.85 -11.59 -45.07
C VAL A 490 3.41 -11.06 -44.94
N GLY A 491 2.44 -11.67 -45.61
CA GLY A 491 1.02 -11.31 -45.47
C GLY A 491 0.48 -11.51 -44.05
N LEU A 492 0.85 -12.60 -43.39
CA LEU A 492 0.45 -12.87 -42.00
C LEU A 492 1.12 -11.89 -41.03
N THR A 493 2.43 -11.71 -41.12
CA THR A 493 3.18 -10.78 -40.23
C THR A 493 2.72 -9.34 -40.38
N THR A 494 2.47 -8.88 -41.60
CA THR A 494 1.91 -7.54 -41.84
C THR A 494 0.47 -7.41 -41.32
N SER A 495 -0.33 -8.48 -41.39
CA SER A 495 -1.67 -8.50 -40.79
C SER A 495 -1.64 -8.39 -39.27
N PHE A 496 -0.66 -9.02 -38.61
CA PHE A 496 -0.44 -8.90 -37.17
C PHE A 496 0.07 -7.50 -36.78
N LEU A 497 1.01 -6.93 -37.53
CA LEU A 497 1.54 -5.58 -37.29
C LEU A 497 0.47 -4.49 -37.49
N ALA A 498 -0.39 -4.63 -38.50
CA ALA A 498 -1.49 -3.70 -38.74
C ALA A 498 -2.51 -3.69 -37.59
N GLU A 499 -2.78 -4.85 -36.98
CA GLU A 499 -3.64 -4.97 -35.80
C GLU A 499 -3.05 -4.21 -34.60
N MET A 500 -1.74 -4.33 -34.38
CA MET A 500 -1.01 -3.60 -33.33
C MET A 500 -1.12 -2.07 -33.50
N ILE A 501 -0.94 -1.56 -34.72
CA ILE A 501 -1.06 -0.11 -35.02
C ILE A 501 -2.49 0.39 -34.80
N ARG A 502 -3.50 -0.37 -35.22
CA ARG A 502 -4.92 0.00 -35.02
C ARG A 502 -5.32 0.01 -33.55
N TRP A 503 -4.76 -0.90 -32.76
CA TRP A 503 -5.02 -0.96 -31.32
C TRP A 503 -4.51 0.30 -30.61
N GLN A 504 -3.32 0.80 -30.97
CA GLN A 504 -2.81 2.07 -30.45
C GLN A 504 -3.67 3.29 -30.83
N GLY A 505 -4.18 3.33 -32.07
CA GLY A 505 -4.98 4.46 -32.55
C GLY A 505 -6.35 4.61 -31.86
N LYS A 506 -7.00 3.51 -31.49
CA LYS A 506 -8.30 3.57 -30.77
C LYS A 506 -8.15 4.06 -29.33
N ILE A 507 -7.14 3.56 -28.63
CA ILE A 507 -6.86 3.93 -27.24
C ILE A 507 -6.41 5.39 -27.14
N ALA A 508 -5.57 5.85 -28.07
CA ALA A 508 -5.13 7.24 -28.12
C ALA A 508 -6.31 8.20 -28.35
N ARG A 509 -7.23 7.86 -29.27
CA ARG A 509 -8.35 8.73 -29.64
C ARG A 509 -9.41 8.87 -28.57
N GLN A 510 -9.67 7.82 -27.78
CA GLN A 510 -10.56 7.91 -26.62
C GLN A 510 -9.94 8.81 -25.55
N ARG A 511 -8.65 8.62 -25.22
CA ARG A 511 -7.93 9.48 -24.27
C ARG A 511 -7.88 10.94 -24.69
N GLU A 512 -7.71 11.22 -25.98
CA GLU A 512 -7.70 12.56 -26.54
C GLU A 512 -9.05 13.27 -26.32
N ILE A 513 -10.16 12.63 -26.70
CA ILE A 513 -11.53 13.17 -26.48
C ILE A 513 -11.78 13.45 -24.99
N PHE A 514 -11.30 12.56 -24.10
CA PHE A 514 -11.50 12.72 -22.66
C PHE A 514 -10.69 13.86 -22.06
N ILE A 515 -9.42 14.00 -22.43
CA ILE A 515 -8.56 15.10 -21.96
C ILE A 515 -9.09 16.43 -22.48
N GLU A 516 -9.52 16.49 -23.74
CA GLU A 516 -10.10 17.69 -24.35
C GLU A 516 -11.40 18.11 -23.64
N SER A 517 -12.32 17.18 -23.40
CA SER A 517 -13.57 17.46 -22.69
C SER A 517 -13.35 17.91 -21.24
N LEU A 518 -12.43 17.27 -20.49
CA LEU A 518 -12.13 17.65 -19.11
C LEU A 518 -11.46 19.04 -19.04
N TYR A 519 -10.52 19.32 -19.95
CA TYR A 519 -9.82 20.60 -20.03
C TYR A 519 -10.77 21.74 -20.40
N ASN A 520 -11.63 21.55 -21.40
CA ASN A 520 -12.62 22.55 -21.80
C ASN A 520 -13.63 22.80 -20.68
N LEU A 521 -14.12 21.75 -20.02
CA LEU A 521 -15.01 21.90 -18.86
C LEU A 521 -14.32 22.69 -17.75
N SER A 522 -13.09 22.31 -17.35
CA SER A 522 -12.36 23.04 -16.30
C SER A 522 -12.16 24.52 -16.65
N ARG A 523 -11.77 24.83 -17.89
CA ARG A 523 -11.54 26.21 -18.32
C ARG A 523 -12.82 27.05 -18.32
N GLU A 524 -13.92 26.49 -18.82
CA GLU A 524 -15.20 27.20 -18.87
C GLU A 524 -15.81 27.39 -17.48
N LEU A 525 -15.64 26.42 -16.57
CA LEU A 525 -16.13 26.51 -15.20
C LEU A 525 -15.42 27.60 -14.37
N LEU A 526 -14.21 28.01 -14.74
CA LEU A 526 -13.48 29.11 -14.08
C LEU A 526 -14.09 30.49 -14.34
N VAL A 527 -14.94 30.65 -15.37
CA VAL A 527 -15.51 31.95 -15.77
C VAL A 527 -16.84 32.22 -15.04
N PHE A 528 -17.54 31.18 -14.59
CA PHE A 528 -18.87 31.34 -14.00
C PHE A 528 -18.79 31.79 -12.54
N THR A 529 -19.63 32.76 -12.20
CA THR A 529 -19.74 33.35 -10.86
C THR A 529 -21.00 32.90 -10.10
N ASN A 530 -21.73 31.90 -10.61
CA ASN A 530 -22.97 31.41 -10.02
C ASN A 530 -23.06 29.86 -10.08
N PRO A 531 -23.35 29.17 -8.96
CA PRO A 531 -23.49 27.71 -8.92
C PRO A 531 -24.56 27.15 -9.87
N LYS A 532 -25.61 27.92 -10.20
CA LYS A 532 -26.61 27.49 -11.20
C LYS A 532 -26.05 27.41 -12.62
N ASP A 533 -25.17 28.33 -13.00
CA ASP A 533 -24.58 28.36 -14.34
C ASP A 533 -23.51 27.27 -14.49
N ILE A 534 -22.72 27.04 -13.42
CA ILE A 534 -21.76 25.94 -13.32
C ILE A 534 -22.45 24.58 -13.52
N THR A 535 -23.51 24.33 -12.74
CA THR A 535 -24.22 23.04 -12.81
C THR A 535 -24.96 22.87 -14.14
N LYS A 536 -25.53 23.94 -14.72
CA LYS A 536 -26.17 23.89 -16.04
C LYS A 536 -25.17 23.53 -17.16
N LYS A 537 -23.96 24.10 -17.15
CA LYS A 537 -22.91 23.73 -18.11
C LYS A 537 -22.44 22.29 -17.87
N ALA A 538 -22.28 21.89 -16.61
CA ALA A 538 -21.90 20.53 -16.25
C ALA A 538 -22.90 19.48 -16.75
N VAL A 539 -24.22 19.73 -16.63
CA VAL A 539 -25.27 18.85 -17.19
C VAL A 539 -25.06 18.65 -18.69
N SER A 540 -24.86 19.72 -19.46
CA SER A 540 -24.68 19.63 -20.91
C SER A 540 -23.45 18.82 -21.33
N GLU A 541 -22.33 18.94 -20.61
CA GLU A 541 -21.11 18.19 -20.92
C GLU A 541 -21.20 16.74 -20.45
N MET A 542 -21.79 16.49 -19.28
CA MET A 542 -21.97 15.13 -18.75
C MET A 542 -22.92 14.31 -19.63
N ASP A 543 -24.03 14.90 -20.08
CA ASP A 543 -24.97 14.24 -20.97
C ASP A 543 -24.31 13.87 -22.31
N ARG A 544 -23.41 14.72 -22.83
CA ARG A 544 -22.67 14.47 -24.07
C ARG A 544 -21.61 13.37 -23.91
N VAL A 545 -20.84 13.38 -22.83
CA VAL A 545 -19.67 12.49 -22.64
C VAL A 545 -20.10 11.10 -22.18
N PHE A 546 -21.11 11.02 -21.29
CA PHE A 546 -21.55 9.76 -20.69
C PHE A 546 -22.83 9.20 -21.31
N GLU A 547 -23.38 9.86 -22.34
CA GLU A 547 -24.65 9.50 -22.98
C GLU A 547 -25.76 9.23 -21.96
N CYS A 548 -25.84 10.09 -20.93
CA CYS A 548 -26.75 9.97 -19.80
C CYS A 548 -27.66 11.20 -19.68
N LYS A 549 -28.60 11.15 -18.73
CA LYS A 549 -29.36 12.33 -18.29
C LYS A 549 -28.93 12.68 -16.87
N THR A 550 -28.69 13.96 -16.60
CA THR A 550 -28.05 14.45 -15.36
C THR A 550 -28.93 15.47 -14.63
N ALA A 551 -28.91 15.46 -13.30
CA ALA A 551 -29.47 16.51 -12.46
C ALA A 551 -28.55 16.86 -11.29
N PHE A 552 -28.47 18.14 -10.93
CA PHE A 552 -27.76 18.61 -9.75
C PHE A 552 -28.74 19.13 -8.71
N PHE A 553 -28.46 18.75 -7.46
CA PHE A 553 -29.21 19.14 -6.29
C PHE A 553 -28.33 19.92 -5.31
N GLU A 554 -28.90 20.91 -4.64
CA GLU A 554 -28.28 21.65 -3.53
C GLU A 554 -29.19 21.56 -2.31
N GLY A 555 -28.61 21.23 -1.16
CA GLY A 555 -29.35 21.14 0.09
C GLY A 555 -28.44 20.98 1.30
N ILE A 556 -28.99 21.27 2.48
CA ILE A 556 -28.36 20.99 3.76
C ILE A 556 -29.43 20.30 4.63
N GLY A 557 -29.23 19.03 4.97
CA GLY A 557 -30.23 18.23 5.68
C GLY A 557 -31.36 17.78 4.75
N ASP A 558 -32.61 17.89 5.21
CA ASP A 558 -33.80 17.39 4.50
C ASP A 558 -34.33 18.31 3.39
N ASP A 559 -33.83 19.54 3.29
CA ASP A 559 -34.29 20.51 2.27
C ASP A 559 -33.39 20.47 1.03
N LEU A 560 -33.87 19.80 -0.02
CA LEU A 560 -33.12 19.53 -1.25
C LEU A 560 -33.79 20.22 -2.45
N THR A 561 -33.07 21.17 -3.05
CA THR A 561 -33.52 21.95 -4.20
C THR A 561 -32.80 21.52 -5.48
N VAL A 562 -33.49 21.56 -6.62
CA VAL A 562 -32.90 21.24 -7.92
C VAL A 562 -32.25 22.50 -8.48
N LEU A 563 -30.94 22.46 -8.73
CA LEU A 563 -30.20 23.57 -9.33
C LEU A 563 -30.31 23.58 -10.85
N SER A 564 -30.12 22.41 -11.45
CA SER A 564 -30.18 22.21 -12.89
C SER A 564 -30.49 20.74 -13.20
N LYS A 565 -31.09 20.50 -14.36
CA LYS A 565 -31.44 19.17 -14.86
C LYS A 565 -31.44 19.14 -16.38
N SER A 566 -31.26 17.96 -16.96
CA SER A 566 -31.52 17.75 -18.38
C SER A 566 -33.00 18.00 -18.71
N ASP A 567 -33.27 18.51 -19.91
CA ASP A 567 -34.62 18.93 -20.33
C ASP A 567 -35.65 17.78 -20.22
N GLU A 568 -35.25 16.55 -20.58
CA GLU A 568 -36.10 15.36 -20.59
C GLU A 568 -35.97 14.46 -19.34
N LEU A 569 -35.37 14.96 -18.25
CA LEU A 569 -35.30 14.20 -17.00
C LEU A 569 -36.44 14.62 -16.06
N GLU A 570 -37.34 13.68 -15.79
CA GLU A 570 -38.35 13.80 -14.73
C GLU A 570 -37.73 13.34 -13.41
N ILE A 571 -37.90 14.15 -12.35
CA ILE A 571 -37.42 13.86 -11.00
C ILE A 571 -38.64 13.60 -10.14
N HIS A 572 -38.79 12.38 -9.64
CA HIS A 572 -39.91 12.01 -8.76
C HIS A 572 -39.56 12.26 -7.28
N ASP A 573 -40.56 12.28 -6.41
CA ASP A 573 -40.35 12.49 -4.97
C ASP A 573 -39.48 11.39 -4.35
N LYS A 574 -39.54 10.16 -4.89
CA LYS A 574 -38.67 9.05 -4.48
C LYS A 574 -37.20 9.34 -4.76
N ASP A 575 -36.90 10.00 -5.88
CA ASP A 575 -35.53 10.34 -6.28
C ASP A 575 -34.94 11.40 -5.35
N ARG A 576 -35.77 12.34 -4.88
CA ARG A 576 -35.37 13.34 -3.87
C ARG A 576 -34.97 12.70 -2.56
N VAL A 577 -35.74 11.72 -2.07
CA VAL A 577 -35.42 11.00 -0.81
C VAL A 577 -34.08 10.27 -0.90
N ILE A 578 -33.80 9.65 -2.05
CA ILE A 578 -32.53 8.92 -2.26
C ILE A 578 -31.36 9.90 -2.42
N ALA A 579 -31.57 11.04 -3.08
CA ALA A 579 -30.59 12.11 -3.16
C ALA A 579 -30.28 12.70 -1.77
N THR A 580 -31.29 12.93 -0.92
CA THR A 580 -31.12 13.37 0.47
C THR A 580 -30.35 12.35 1.32
N TRP A 581 -30.57 11.05 1.07
CA TRP A 581 -29.77 9.99 1.69
C TRP A 581 -28.29 10.19 1.34
N SER A 582 -27.98 10.24 0.04
CA SER A 582 -26.63 10.40 -0.49
C SER A 582 -25.94 11.66 0.05
N LEU A 583 -26.67 12.77 0.13
CA LEU A 583 -26.19 14.03 0.72
C LEU A 583 -25.80 13.85 2.19
N THR A 584 -26.70 13.28 3.01
CA THR A 584 -26.54 13.20 4.48
C THR A 584 -25.35 12.34 4.92
N HIS A 585 -25.02 11.31 4.14
CA HIS A 585 -24.00 10.33 4.53
C HIS A 585 -22.76 10.33 3.63
N GLY A 586 -22.76 11.12 2.56
CA GLY A 586 -21.59 11.27 1.69
C GLY A 586 -21.21 10.02 0.89
N GLU A 587 -22.15 9.10 0.68
CA GLU A 587 -21.92 7.87 -0.10
C GLU A 587 -22.70 7.88 -1.43
N LYS A 588 -22.14 7.20 -2.46
CA LYS A 588 -22.82 6.95 -3.74
C LYS A 588 -23.98 5.98 -3.53
N THR A 589 -25.16 6.30 -4.05
CA THR A 589 -26.37 5.48 -3.89
C THR A 589 -27.14 5.34 -5.19
N GLY A 590 -28.10 4.42 -5.24
CA GLY A 590 -29.00 4.23 -6.38
C GLY A 590 -28.55 3.15 -7.36
N LYS A 591 -29.01 3.25 -8.61
CA LYS A 591 -28.79 2.22 -9.65
C LYS A 591 -27.29 1.95 -9.84
N TYR A 592 -26.91 0.68 -9.95
CA TYR A 592 -25.52 0.22 -10.10
C TYR A 592 -24.60 0.49 -8.89
N THR A 593 -25.15 0.74 -7.70
CA THR A 593 -24.40 0.86 -6.43
C THR A 593 -24.85 -0.20 -5.41
N ASP A 594 -24.06 -0.38 -4.34
CA ASP A 594 -24.39 -1.32 -3.25
C ASP A 594 -25.57 -0.82 -2.38
N THR A 595 -25.82 0.49 -2.37
CA THR A 595 -26.78 1.15 -1.48
C THR A 595 -28.00 1.61 -2.28
N LEU A 596 -29.17 1.04 -2.00
CA LEU A 596 -30.44 1.31 -2.70
C LEU A 596 -30.40 1.01 -4.23
N PRO A 597 -29.98 -0.21 -4.65
CA PRO A 597 -29.77 -0.56 -6.06
C PRO A 597 -31.03 -0.53 -6.95
N HIS A 598 -32.21 -0.52 -6.32
CA HIS A 598 -33.50 -0.53 -7.01
C HIS A 598 -33.95 0.84 -7.54
N ALA A 599 -33.17 1.90 -7.27
CA ALA A 599 -33.44 3.23 -7.81
C ALA A 599 -33.25 3.26 -9.34
N GLU A 600 -33.86 4.24 -10.03
CA GLU A 600 -33.64 4.44 -11.46
C GLU A 600 -32.39 5.26 -11.78
N LEU A 601 -32.02 6.15 -10.85
CA LEU A 601 -30.89 7.07 -10.95
C LEU A 601 -29.75 6.60 -10.04
N THR A 602 -28.52 6.91 -10.45
CA THR A 602 -27.31 6.81 -9.62
C THR A 602 -27.02 8.20 -9.05
N PHE A 603 -26.93 8.32 -7.73
CA PHE A 603 -26.62 9.57 -7.03
C PHE A 603 -25.17 9.56 -6.54
N VAL A 604 -24.44 10.63 -6.86
CA VAL A 604 -23.04 10.83 -6.49
C VAL A 604 -22.95 12.10 -5.64
N PRO A 605 -22.50 12.00 -4.37
CA PRO A 605 -22.32 13.15 -3.52
C PRO A 605 -21.10 13.96 -3.98
N ILE A 606 -21.22 15.28 -3.88
CA ILE A 606 -20.15 16.22 -4.22
C ILE A 606 -19.63 16.81 -2.92
N ASN A 607 -18.46 16.33 -2.51
CA ASN A 607 -17.84 16.69 -1.25
C ASN A 607 -17.00 17.95 -1.43
N ILE A 608 -17.28 18.99 -0.63
CA ILE A 608 -16.51 20.23 -0.57
C ILE A 608 -15.88 20.31 0.82
N GLY A 609 -14.60 19.96 0.93
CA GLY A 609 -13.92 19.81 2.22
C GLY A 609 -14.56 18.72 3.08
N SER A 610 -15.05 19.07 4.27
CA SER A 610 -15.69 18.15 5.22
C SER A 610 -17.23 18.14 5.17
N LYS A 611 -17.85 18.81 4.18
CA LYS A 611 -19.31 18.91 4.05
C LYS A 611 -19.78 18.51 2.65
N THR A 612 -20.86 17.76 2.59
CA THR A 612 -21.56 17.41 1.35
C THR A 612 -22.72 18.39 1.17
N LYS A 613 -22.59 19.32 0.20
CA LYS A 613 -23.58 20.38 -0.07
C LYS A 613 -24.37 20.14 -1.36
N TYR A 614 -23.80 19.34 -2.27
CA TYR A 614 -24.40 19.05 -3.57
C TYR A 614 -24.44 17.55 -3.85
N VAL A 615 -25.41 17.12 -4.65
CA VAL A 615 -25.53 15.75 -5.16
C VAL A 615 -25.81 15.80 -6.66
N ALA A 616 -25.14 14.95 -7.44
CA ALA A 616 -25.41 14.74 -8.85
C ALA A 616 -26.15 13.42 -9.06
N GLY A 617 -27.30 13.45 -9.74
CA GLY A 617 -28.09 12.28 -10.14
C GLY A 617 -27.91 11.97 -11.62
N PHE A 618 -27.69 10.72 -11.96
CA PHE A 618 -27.41 10.25 -13.32
C PHE A 618 -28.32 9.09 -13.73
N LYS A 619 -28.96 9.21 -14.89
CA LYS A 619 -29.70 8.11 -15.52
C LYS A 619 -28.87 7.58 -16.68
N PHE A 620 -28.08 6.54 -16.40
CA PHE A 620 -27.27 5.88 -17.42
C PHE A 620 -28.08 4.89 -18.26
N ASN A 621 -27.86 4.89 -19.57
CA ASN A 621 -28.45 3.92 -20.49
C ASN A 621 -27.87 2.51 -20.30
N GLN A 622 -26.61 2.41 -19.87
CA GLN A 622 -25.90 1.16 -19.61
C GLN A 622 -24.97 1.32 -18.40
N LYS A 623 -24.54 0.21 -17.80
CA LYS A 623 -23.57 0.24 -16.70
C LYS A 623 -22.24 0.81 -17.19
N LEU A 624 -21.70 1.78 -16.47
CA LEU A 624 -20.39 2.37 -16.78
C LEU A 624 -19.27 1.33 -16.63
N THR A 625 -18.29 1.37 -17.53
CA THR A 625 -17.03 0.63 -17.36
C THR A 625 -16.19 1.24 -16.22
N PRO A 626 -15.23 0.51 -15.62
CA PRO A 626 -14.38 1.04 -14.55
C PRO A 626 -13.60 2.31 -14.96
N GLU A 627 -13.14 2.38 -16.21
CA GLU A 627 -12.48 3.56 -16.75
C GLU A 627 -13.45 4.76 -16.84
N GLN A 628 -14.67 4.54 -17.36
CA GLN A 628 -15.72 5.57 -17.36
C GLN A 628 -16.15 5.99 -15.95
N SER A 629 -16.15 5.08 -14.98
CA SER A 629 -16.46 5.42 -13.58
C SER A 629 -15.38 6.33 -12.96
N LYS A 630 -14.10 6.02 -13.18
CA LYS A 630 -12.98 6.90 -12.73
C LYS A 630 -13.04 8.27 -13.40
N LEU A 631 -13.44 8.31 -14.68
CA LEU A 631 -13.63 9.56 -15.41
C LEU A 631 -14.80 10.38 -14.84
N LEU A 632 -15.94 9.75 -14.54
CA LEU A 632 -17.06 10.41 -13.89
C LEU A 632 -16.63 11.07 -12.57
N ASP A 633 -15.83 10.36 -11.76
CA ASP A 633 -15.28 10.88 -10.51
C ASP A 633 -14.35 12.08 -10.74
N SER A 634 -13.56 12.06 -11.81
CA SER A 634 -12.70 13.20 -12.19
C SER A 634 -13.51 14.43 -12.57
N PHE A 635 -14.60 14.26 -13.33
CA PHE A 635 -15.53 15.34 -13.69
C PHE A 635 -16.22 15.92 -12.45
N ILE A 636 -16.71 15.06 -11.56
CA ILE A 636 -17.34 15.47 -10.30
C ILE A 636 -16.36 16.27 -9.44
N ASN A 637 -15.08 15.88 -9.36
CA ASN A 637 -14.07 16.60 -8.59
C ASN A 637 -13.77 18.00 -9.17
N VAL A 638 -13.70 18.13 -10.50
CA VAL A 638 -13.53 19.45 -11.15
C VAL A 638 -14.72 20.36 -10.84
N ILE A 639 -15.94 19.82 -10.93
CA ILE A 639 -17.17 20.57 -10.59
C ILE A 639 -17.19 20.92 -9.10
N ALA A 640 -16.80 20.00 -8.21
CA ALA A 640 -16.69 20.24 -6.78
C ALA A 640 -15.74 21.41 -6.48
N THR A 641 -14.60 21.46 -7.18
CA THR A 641 -13.61 22.52 -7.04
C THR A 641 -14.19 23.87 -7.45
N SER A 642 -14.90 23.95 -8.58
CA SER A 642 -15.55 25.20 -9.01
C SER A 642 -16.70 25.61 -8.09
N LEU A 643 -17.46 24.65 -7.56
CA LEU A 643 -18.53 24.92 -6.60
C LEU A 643 -18.00 25.32 -5.21
N SER A 644 -16.78 24.91 -4.83
CA SER A 644 -16.16 25.26 -3.53
C SER A 644 -15.88 26.75 -3.34
N ILE A 645 -15.93 27.53 -4.41
CA ILE A 645 -15.79 28.99 -4.39
C ILE A 645 -17.04 29.66 -3.75
N PHE A 646 -18.17 28.94 -3.63
CA PHE A 646 -19.47 29.42 -3.14
C PHE A 646 -19.97 28.63 -1.92
#